data_AF-A0A841TZB0-F1
#
_entry.id   AF-A0A841TZB0-F1
#
_cell.length_a   1.000
_cell.length_b   1.000
_cell.length_c   1.000
_cell.angle_alpha   90.00
_cell.angle_beta   90.00
_cell.angle_gamma   90.00
#
_symmetry.space_group_name_H-M   'P 1'
#
loop_
_entity.id
_entity.type
_entity.pdbx_description
1 polymer ?
#
loop_
_entity_poly.entity_id
_entity_poly.type
_entity_poly.pdbx_seq_one_letter_code
_entity_poly.pdbx_strand_id
1 'polypeptide(L)'
;MENRWHAGWPVRLAAIMAFGMALLLGLHQKAYAFSGEGEGNAEFPFIIKTAAQLNEMRNNLTADYRLGADIDLTAEGYTKWDPIGPWGTAFEGTLDGDGHTISNLTITGTANNLGLFGYVSDAEIRNLGLINVNVQGTSFVGGLVGYMFGSKIENTYVTGLVAGTDNVGGLAGYVSGTPVRSGQINHSYAAATVNALTDYGGLVGKFEGTVAADSSYYDKNRTEISAVGTGKSTTEMKQSATFAGWDFSEGGEGHWGLFENKTYPVHRARFDRFLLDRLEVTEPGGGSVELDPVFAGDRTGYSGRVRSVVSDLTVSATPTNVATGVSVNGGGSSETVSLNPGPTAVSIVVSTTGLSLPGTADNPFKVNYTLTIVRNDGSVSITVPANGTYKSGDKLTFIATYQEDASVTGTPRIPLTIGTKKEYAVYVGQPPGDLNQLIFELAIPEGAVDMNGITLGSAIELPTGASVTLSGLDAQLAFAAPSTTYILVEAEAPVIALTQSPAAGTPTAGAVTITASVSDNSGSVALKKWALGSRTASFFNAGGGTVLSGASFQAAVNGTYTVYARDGIGNETVKEIVISNITSSAPSLTLSASPTGSTRGPVTVTATTTVKGEASGNSLEKLVWLAGSHEAADFAGGTTGTAFWHPASSR
;
A
#
# COMPACT_ATOMS: atom_id res chain seq x y z
N MET A 1 -12.72 -55.83 -58.57
CA MET A 1 -12.79 -56.01 -60.04
C MET A 1 -12.75 -54.60 -60.62
N GLU A 2 -11.54 -54.08 -60.74
CA GLU A 2 -10.85 -53.89 -62.04
C GLU A 2 -11.53 -52.83 -62.91
N ASN A 3 -10.91 -51.65 -62.99
CA ASN A 3 -10.36 -51.19 -64.25
C ASN A 3 -9.38 -50.03 -64.06
N ARG A 4 -8.18 -50.21 -64.61
CA ARG A 4 -7.09 -49.26 -64.74
C ARG A 4 -7.32 -48.47 -66.03
N TRP A 5 -7.13 -47.15 -66.02
CA TRP A 5 -6.49 -46.40 -67.12
C TRP A 5 -5.79 -45.15 -66.57
N HIS A 6 -4.65 -44.88 -67.17
CA HIS A 6 -3.64 -43.86 -66.86
C HIS A 6 -4.08 -42.42 -67.20
N ALA A 7 -3.68 -41.47 -66.35
CA ALA A 7 -3.24 -40.09 -66.62
C ALA A 7 -3.02 -39.47 -65.22
N GLY A 8 -1.88 -38.96 -64.78
CA GLY A 8 -0.88 -38.05 -65.35
C GLY A 8 -0.14 -37.44 -64.13
N TRP A 9 1.13 -37.11 -64.30
CA TRP A 9 2.16 -36.90 -63.28
C TRP A 9 1.97 -35.78 -62.22
N PRO A 10 2.78 -35.82 -61.13
CA PRO A 10 2.75 -34.89 -60.00
C PRO A 10 3.56 -33.60 -60.24
N VAL A 11 3.06 -32.48 -59.73
CA VAL A 11 3.82 -31.22 -59.60
C VAL A 11 4.77 -31.33 -58.40
N ARG A 12 5.94 -31.93 -58.64
CA ARG A 12 7.16 -31.73 -57.88
C ARG A 12 8.32 -31.66 -58.88
N LEU A 13 8.45 -30.52 -59.57
CA LEU A 13 9.69 -30.04 -60.21
C LEU A 13 9.40 -28.69 -60.90
N ALA A 14 9.40 -27.61 -60.14
CA ALA A 14 9.37 -26.24 -60.69
C ALA A 14 10.29 -25.35 -59.83
N ALA A 15 11.57 -25.71 -59.77
CA ALA A 15 12.63 -24.86 -59.23
C ALA A 15 14.00 -25.08 -59.91
N ILE A 16 14.07 -25.82 -61.02
CA ILE A 16 15.35 -26.18 -61.69
C ILE A 16 15.41 -25.68 -63.16
N MET A 17 14.46 -24.87 -63.64
CA MET A 17 14.55 -24.25 -64.97
C MET A 17 14.41 -22.72 -64.92
N ALA A 18 15.33 -22.08 -64.19
CA ALA A 18 15.69 -20.67 -64.40
C ALA A 18 17.20 -20.43 -64.30
N PHE A 19 18.02 -21.49 -64.31
CA PHE A 19 19.49 -21.41 -64.28
C PHE A 19 20.15 -21.53 -65.67
N GLY A 20 19.36 -21.64 -66.74
CA GLY A 20 19.84 -21.98 -68.09
C GLY A 20 19.81 -20.85 -69.13
N MET A 21 19.50 -19.60 -68.78
CA MET A 21 19.35 -18.53 -69.80
C MET A 21 19.77 -17.13 -69.31
N ALA A 22 20.85 -17.06 -68.53
CA ALA A 22 21.57 -15.81 -68.22
C ALA A 22 23.02 -15.84 -68.76
N LEU A 23 23.29 -16.68 -69.77
CA LEU A 23 24.60 -16.78 -70.43
C LEU A 23 24.54 -16.19 -71.84
N LEU A 24 23.97 -14.98 -72.01
CA LEU A 24 24.18 -14.19 -73.23
C LEU A 24 23.68 -12.74 -73.03
N LEU A 25 24.41 -11.96 -72.23
CA LEU A 25 24.60 -10.50 -72.33
C LEU A 25 25.56 -10.10 -71.20
N GLY A 26 26.75 -9.65 -71.57
CA GLY A 26 27.89 -9.54 -70.68
C GLY A 26 27.68 -8.61 -69.49
N LEU A 27 27.86 -9.16 -68.29
CA LEU A 27 28.41 -8.52 -67.09
C LEU A 27 28.95 -9.67 -66.24
N HIS A 28 30.24 -9.98 -66.40
CA HIS A 28 30.93 -10.89 -65.47
C HIS A 28 31.02 -10.15 -64.13
N GLN A 29 30.10 -10.39 -63.19
CA GLN A 29 30.41 -10.13 -61.79
C GLN A 29 31.60 -11.03 -61.45
N LYS A 30 32.73 -10.43 -61.03
CA LYS A 30 33.84 -11.18 -60.45
C LYS A 30 33.26 -12.00 -59.30
N ALA A 31 33.25 -13.32 -59.42
CA ALA A 31 32.91 -14.19 -58.30
C ALA A 31 34.05 -14.07 -57.28
N TYR A 32 33.83 -13.25 -56.26
CA TYR A 32 34.74 -13.17 -55.12
C TYR A 32 34.45 -14.35 -54.20
N ALA A 33 35.47 -15.13 -53.87
CA ALA A 33 35.33 -16.24 -52.94
C ALA A 33 35.12 -15.68 -51.53
N PHE A 34 33.92 -15.87 -50.98
CA PHE A 34 33.58 -15.69 -49.57
C PHE A 34 33.23 -17.07 -49.00
N SER A 35 33.76 -17.39 -47.82
CA SER A 35 33.62 -18.71 -47.20
C SER A 35 32.33 -18.88 -46.39
N GLY A 36 31.60 -17.79 -46.14
CA GLY A 36 30.32 -17.80 -45.44
C GLY A 36 29.09 -17.87 -46.35
N GLU A 37 27.93 -17.65 -45.74
CA GLU A 37 26.63 -17.63 -46.43
C GLU A 37 26.37 -16.26 -47.08
N GLY A 38 25.54 -16.21 -48.13
CA GLY A 38 25.14 -14.98 -48.82
C GLY A 38 25.74 -14.81 -50.21
N GLU A 39 25.29 -13.78 -50.92
CA GLU A 39 25.72 -13.43 -52.28
C GLU A 39 26.41 -12.05 -52.34
N GLY A 40 26.43 -11.31 -51.23
CA GLY A 40 27.09 -10.01 -51.13
C GLY A 40 26.30 -8.85 -51.72
N ASN A 41 24.98 -8.98 -51.79
CA ASN A 41 24.05 -7.94 -52.21
C ASN A 41 23.04 -7.61 -51.10
N ALA A 42 22.31 -6.50 -51.23
CA ALA A 42 21.41 -6.01 -50.18
C ALA A 42 20.33 -7.01 -49.73
N GLU A 43 19.85 -7.89 -50.60
CA GLU A 43 18.84 -8.91 -50.23
C GLU A 43 19.50 -10.12 -49.55
N PHE A 44 20.68 -10.52 -50.03
CA PHE A 44 21.45 -11.66 -49.54
C PHE A 44 22.87 -11.23 -49.18
N PRO A 45 23.06 -10.46 -48.08
CA PRO A 45 24.38 -9.99 -47.68
C PRO A 45 25.24 -11.17 -47.25
N PHE A 46 26.56 -11.03 -47.39
CA PHE A 46 27.51 -12.00 -46.87
C PHE A 46 27.46 -12.02 -45.33
N ILE A 47 27.20 -13.19 -44.74
CA ILE A 47 27.06 -13.37 -43.29
C ILE A 47 28.41 -13.72 -42.67
N ILE A 48 28.88 -12.87 -41.77
CA ILE A 48 30.16 -13.00 -41.07
C ILE A 48 29.93 -13.55 -39.66
N LYS A 49 30.44 -14.75 -39.39
CA LYS A 49 30.36 -15.43 -38.08
C LYS A 49 31.75 -15.62 -37.44
N THR A 50 32.84 -15.39 -38.18
CA THR A 50 34.21 -15.59 -37.70
C THR A 50 35.17 -14.46 -38.09
N ALA A 51 36.33 -14.39 -37.45
CA ALA A 51 37.37 -13.41 -37.75
C ALA A 51 37.97 -13.60 -39.17
N ALA A 52 38.13 -14.85 -39.62
CA ALA A 52 38.54 -15.15 -41.00
C ALA A 52 37.54 -14.62 -42.04
N GLN A 53 36.24 -14.81 -41.82
CA GLN A 53 35.21 -14.28 -42.73
C GLN A 53 35.21 -12.75 -42.75
N LEU A 54 35.42 -12.09 -41.61
CA LEU A 54 35.61 -10.65 -41.55
C LEU A 54 36.83 -10.21 -42.38
N ASN A 55 37.93 -10.98 -42.33
CA ASN A 55 39.14 -10.69 -43.10
C ASN A 55 38.94 -10.85 -44.61
N GLU A 56 38.05 -11.74 -45.05
CA GLU A 56 37.70 -11.94 -46.46
C GLU A 56 36.95 -10.76 -47.09
N MET A 57 36.41 -9.81 -46.31
CA MET A 57 35.78 -8.59 -46.83
C MET A 57 36.69 -7.81 -47.79
N ARG A 58 38.01 -7.90 -47.60
CA ARG A 58 39.01 -7.29 -48.48
C ARG A 58 38.92 -7.76 -49.93
N ASN A 59 38.38 -8.95 -50.14
CA ASN A 59 38.25 -9.51 -51.48
C ASN A 59 37.20 -8.76 -52.28
N ASN A 60 36.10 -8.31 -51.67
CA ASN A 60 35.03 -7.58 -52.35
C ASN A 60 34.59 -6.33 -51.58
N LEU A 61 35.29 -5.23 -51.80
CA LEU A 61 35.08 -3.97 -51.08
C LEU A 61 33.76 -3.24 -51.41
N THR A 62 32.97 -3.74 -52.37
CA THR A 62 31.70 -3.15 -52.82
C THR A 62 30.47 -3.96 -52.39
N ALA A 63 30.65 -5.11 -51.72
CA ALA A 63 29.56 -6.00 -51.33
C ALA A 63 28.84 -5.55 -50.05
N ASP A 64 27.64 -6.10 -49.85
CA ASP A 64 26.87 -5.98 -48.62
C ASP A 64 27.21 -7.12 -47.65
N TYR A 65 27.54 -6.76 -46.40
CA TYR A 65 27.94 -7.66 -45.33
C TYR A 65 27.06 -7.48 -44.10
N ARG A 66 26.83 -8.58 -43.36
CA ARG A 66 26.15 -8.55 -42.06
C ARG A 66 26.82 -9.50 -41.07
N LEU A 67 27.02 -9.06 -39.82
CA LEU A 67 27.49 -9.96 -38.78
C LEU A 67 26.36 -10.92 -38.35
N GLY A 68 26.70 -12.19 -38.12
CA GLY A 68 25.80 -13.20 -37.55
C GLY A 68 26.28 -13.75 -36.20
N ALA A 69 27.37 -13.18 -35.66
CA ALA A 69 27.92 -13.49 -34.35
C ALA A 69 28.80 -12.34 -33.85
N ASP A 70 29.05 -12.30 -32.53
CA ASP A 70 30.12 -11.48 -31.98
C ASP A 70 31.48 -12.06 -32.41
N ILE A 71 32.39 -11.20 -32.87
CA ILE A 71 33.70 -11.59 -33.43
C ILE A 71 34.82 -11.15 -32.48
N ASP A 72 35.52 -12.10 -31.88
CA ASP A 72 36.79 -11.83 -31.20
C ASP A 72 37.94 -12.09 -32.18
N LEU A 73 38.65 -11.02 -32.58
CA LEU A 73 39.76 -11.14 -33.52
C LEU A 73 40.91 -12.02 -32.97
N THR A 74 41.07 -12.10 -31.66
CA THR A 74 42.12 -12.93 -31.06
C THR A 74 41.79 -14.43 -31.07
N ALA A 75 40.51 -14.80 -31.23
CA ALA A 75 40.07 -16.20 -31.19
C ALA A 75 40.70 -17.07 -32.30
N GLU A 76 41.02 -16.46 -33.45
CA GLU A 76 41.71 -17.13 -34.57
C GLU A 76 43.15 -16.63 -34.75
N GLY A 77 43.73 -15.98 -33.73
CA GLY A 77 45.13 -15.59 -33.70
C GLY A 77 45.48 -14.28 -34.42
N TYR A 78 44.51 -13.44 -34.77
CA TYR A 78 44.79 -12.11 -35.34
C TYR A 78 45.36 -11.18 -34.25
N THR A 79 46.68 -11.19 -34.11
CA THR A 79 47.45 -10.31 -33.21
C THR A 79 47.82 -8.97 -33.87
N LYS A 80 47.64 -8.88 -35.19
CA LYS A 80 47.78 -7.67 -36.00
C LYS A 80 46.74 -7.71 -37.12
N TRP A 81 46.01 -6.61 -37.27
CA TRP A 81 45.01 -6.43 -38.32
C TRP A 81 45.50 -5.42 -39.36
N ASP A 82 45.40 -5.77 -40.64
CA ASP A 82 45.59 -4.80 -41.72
C ASP A 82 44.26 -4.06 -41.95
N PRO A 83 44.18 -2.77 -42.28
CA PRO A 83 42.87 -2.12 -42.45
C PRO A 83 42.09 -2.62 -43.67
N ILE A 84 40.78 -2.87 -43.55
CA ILE A 84 39.91 -3.16 -44.73
C ILE A 84 39.79 -1.87 -45.54
N GLY A 85 39.92 -1.98 -46.87
CA GLY A 85 39.95 -0.80 -47.75
C GLY A 85 41.16 0.11 -47.46
N PRO A 86 42.39 -0.29 -47.81
CA PRO A 86 43.56 0.56 -47.61
C PRO A 86 43.50 1.80 -48.51
N TRP A 87 44.37 2.79 -48.24
CA TRP A 87 44.48 3.97 -49.10
C TRP A 87 44.63 3.61 -50.59
N GLY A 88 43.84 4.27 -51.44
CA GLY A 88 43.78 3.99 -52.88
C GLY A 88 42.78 2.90 -53.29
N THR A 89 42.23 2.13 -52.34
CA THR A 89 41.19 1.11 -52.60
C THR A 89 40.14 1.18 -51.50
N ALA A 90 39.14 2.05 -51.66
CA ALA A 90 38.12 2.28 -50.64
C ALA A 90 37.23 1.06 -50.42
N PHE A 91 36.72 0.91 -49.19
CA PHE A 91 35.48 0.19 -48.98
C PHE A 91 34.30 1.09 -49.38
N GLU A 92 33.43 0.57 -50.25
CA GLU A 92 32.28 1.27 -50.84
C GLU A 92 30.95 0.52 -50.61
N GLY A 93 31.01 -0.64 -49.94
CA GLY A 93 29.85 -1.48 -49.64
C GLY A 93 29.15 -1.14 -48.32
N THR A 94 28.38 -2.10 -47.83
CA THR A 94 27.66 -2.01 -46.55
C THR A 94 28.22 -2.99 -45.53
N LEU A 95 28.37 -2.58 -44.28
CA LEU A 95 28.54 -3.47 -43.13
C LEU A 95 27.45 -3.21 -42.09
N ASP A 96 26.55 -4.17 -41.93
CA ASP A 96 25.57 -4.20 -40.85
C ASP A 96 26.06 -5.08 -39.70
N GLY A 97 26.31 -4.49 -38.54
CA GLY A 97 26.70 -5.23 -37.34
C GLY A 97 25.56 -6.07 -36.74
N ASP A 98 24.29 -5.82 -37.10
CA ASP A 98 23.13 -6.51 -36.54
C ASP A 98 23.10 -6.55 -34.99
N GLY A 99 23.71 -5.55 -34.35
CA GLY A 99 23.85 -5.46 -32.89
C GLY A 99 24.98 -6.32 -32.28
N HIS A 100 25.81 -6.95 -33.13
CA HIS A 100 27.00 -7.69 -32.74
C HIS A 100 28.23 -6.79 -32.58
N THR A 101 29.27 -7.35 -31.97
CA THR A 101 30.54 -6.63 -31.75
C THR A 101 31.73 -7.30 -32.42
N ILE A 102 32.73 -6.49 -32.74
CA ILE A 102 34.09 -6.93 -33.04
C ILE A 102 34.98 -6.50 -31.86
N SER A 103 35.66 -7.44 -31.22
CA SER A 103 36.52 -7.17 -30.07
C SER A 103 38.00 -7.41 -30.34
N ASN A 104 38.84 -6.74 -29.55
CA ASN A 104 40.29 -6.96 -29.49
C ASN A 104 41.03 -6.66 -30.80
N LEU A 105 40.51 -5.71 -31.59
CA LEU A 105 41.20 -5.19 -32.78
C LEU A 105 42.56 -4.61 -32.40
N THR A 106 43.63 -5.19 -32.92
CA THR A 106 45.00 -4.71 -32.68
C THR A 106 45.66 -4.31 -33.99
N ILE A 107 46.05 -3.05 -34.10
CA ILE A 107 46.84 -2.50 -35.19
C ILE A 107 47.98 -1.71 -34.57
N THR A 108 49.23 -2.06 -34.86
CA THR A 108 50.40 -1.35 -34.34
C THR A 108 51.36 -1.01 -35.47
N GLY A 109 51.89 0.22 -35.46
CA GLY A 109 52.92 0.65 -36.41
C GLY A 109 52.96 2.16 -36.64
N THR A 110 53.65 2.55 -37.71
CA THR A 110 53.85 3.94 -38.14
C THR A 110 53.17 4.23 -39.48
N ALA A 111 52.08 3.51 -39.78
CA ALA A 111 51.33 3.65 -41.02
C ALA A 111 50.20 4.67 -40.89
N ASN A 112 49.71 5.14 -42.03
CA ASN A 112 48.57 6.05 -42.13
C ASN A 112 47.29 5.28 -42.46
N ASN A 113 46.13 5.94 -42.30
CA ASN A 113 44.82 5.41 -42.69
C ASN A 113 44.51 4.09 -41.96
N LEU A 114 44.49 4.15 -40.63
CA LEU A 114 44.34 2.97 -39.77
C LEU A 114 43.01 2.99 -39.03
N GLY A 115 42.46 1.79 -38.87
CA GLY A 115 41.21 1.46 -38.21
C GLY A 115 40.78 0.06 -38.65
N LEU A 116 39.62 -0.43 -38.22
CA LEU A 116 39.03 -1.63 -38.83
C LEU A 116 38.98 -1.46 -40.35
N PHE A 117 38.57 -0.26 -40.79
CA PHE A 117 38.68 0.24 -42.15
C PHE A 117 39.75 1.33 -42.25
N GLY A 118 40.56 1.28 -43.32
CA GLY A 118 41.57 2.31 -43.57
C GLY A 118 40.98 3.52 -44.29
N TYR A 119 40.20 3.26 -45.33
CA TYR A 119 39.54 4.22 -46.19
C TYR A 119 38.16 3.72 -46.61
N VAL A 120 37.13 4.54 -46.35
CA VAL A 120 35.75 4.29 -46.79
C VAL A 120 35.26 5.44 -47.68
N SER A 121 34.55 5.12 -48.76
CA SER A 121 33.99 6.07 -49.72
C SER A 121 32.59 5.64 -50.14
N ASP A 122 31.57 6.49 -50.00
CA ASP A 122 30.17 6.16 -50.29
C ASP A 122 29.64 4.86 -49.62
N ALA A 123 30.26 4.45 -48.51
CA ALA A 123 29.92 3.24 -47.78
C ALA A 123 28.88 3.50 -46.68
N GLU A 124 28.24 2.44 -46.21
CA GLU A 124 27.40 2.45 -45.00
C GLU A 124 27.90 1.43 -43.96
N ILE A 125 28.15 1.91 -42.73
CA ILE A 125 28.51 1.04 -41.59
C ILE A 125 27.51 1.30 -40.48
N ARG A 126 26.78 0.28 -40.03
CA ARG A 126 25.75 0.46 -39.00
C ARG A 126 25.65 -0.66 -37.98
N ASN A 127 25.03 -0.36 -36.84
CA ASN A 127 24.66 -1.33 -35.79
C ASN A 127 25.83 -2.17 -35.25
N LEU A 128 27.02 -1.58 -35.13
CA LEU A 128 28.25 -2.29 -34.83
C LEU A 128 28.91 -1.78 -33.54
N GLY A 129 29.40 -2.68 -32.69
CA GLY A 129 30.23 -2.32 -31.55
C GLY A 129 31.69 -2.74 -31.72
N LEU A 130 32.65 -1.84 -31.58
CA LEU A 130 34.07 -2.15 -31.48
C LEU A 130 34.52 -2.05 -30.03
N ILE A 131 34.93 -3.19 -29.45
CA ILE A 131 35.29 -3.29 -28.04
C ILE A 131 36.77 -3.56 -27.87
N ASN A 132 37.42 -2.82 -26.98
CA ASN A 132 38.84 -3.02 -26.66
C ASN A 132 39.75 -2.94 -27.90
N VAL A 133 39.58 -1.89 -28.70
CA VAL A 133 40.50 -1.62 -29.82
C VAL A 133 41.85 -1.14 -29.29
N ASN A 134 42.92 -1.44 -30.01
CA ASN A 134 44.26 -0.93 -29.79
C ASN A 134 44.83 -0.58 -31.16
N VAL A 135 44.56 0.64 -31.63
CA VAL A 135 44.95 1.11 -32.97
C VAL A 135 46.02 2.18 -32.83
N GLN A 136 47.22 1.91 -33.31
CA GLN A 136 48.38 2.81 -33.21
C GLN A 136 48.98 3.03 -34.61
N GLY A 137 49.09 4.29 -35.01
CA GLY A 137 49.57 4.71 -36.34
C GLY A 137 50.30 6.05 -36.35
N THR A 138 50.30 6.72 -37.50
CA THR A 138 50.89 8.06 -37.67
C THR A 138 49.82 9.10 -38.02
N SER A 139 49.21 9.01 -39.20
CA SER A 139 48.16 9.97 -39.62
C SER A 139 46.86 9.30 -40.05
N PHE A 140 45.72 9.95 -39.83
CA PHE A 140 44.39 9.43 -40.18
C PHE A 140 44.11 8.10 -39.47
N VAL A 141 44.07 8.16 -38.14
CA VAL A 141 43.92 6.98 -37.28
C VAL A 141 42.59 7.05 -36.55
N GLY A 142 41.70 6.11 -36.84
CA GLY A 142 40.44 5.93 -36.13
C GLY A 142 40.31 4.52 -35.57
N GLY A 143 39.52 4.35 -34.52
CA GLY A 143 39.23 3.00 -34.03
C GLY A 143 38.43 2.18 -35.05
N LEU A 144 37.45 2.81 -35.71
CA LEU A 144 36.65 2.19 -36.76
C LEU A 144 37.16 2.53 -38.16
N VAL A 145 37.38 3.82 -38.46
CA VAL A 145 37.74 4.30 -39.80
C VAL A 145 38.94 5.26 -39.75
N GLY A 146 39.98 5.01 -40.52
CA GLY A 146 41.09 5.94 -40.69
C GLY A 146 40.66 7.22 -41.42
N TYR A 147 40.20 7.08 -42.67
CA TYR A 147 39.72 8.15 -43.53
C TYR A 147 38.32 7.86 -44.08
N MET A 148 37.41 8.82 -43.95
CA MET A 148 36.02 8.71 -44.38
C MET A 148 35.68 9.78 -45.41
N PHE A 149 35.12 9.38 -46.56
CA PHE A 149 34.65 10.28 -47.61
C PHE A 149 33.21 9.97 -48.01
N GLY A 150 32.29 10.95 -47.89
CA GLY A 150 30.92 10.80 -48.39
C GLY A 150 30.14 9.57 -47.91
N SER A 151 30.54 8.99 -46.78
CA SER A 151 29.99 7.73 -46.25
C SER A 151 29.04 7.98 -45.08
N LYS A 152 28.38 6.93 -44.58
CA LYS A 152 27.49 7.00 -43.42
C LYS A 152 27.90 5.97 -42.35
N ILE A 153 27.99 6.44 -41.10
CA ILE A 153 28.19 5.61 -39.92
C ILE A 153 26.99 5.83 -38.99
N GLU A 154 26.32 4.77 -38.58
CA GLU A 154 25.11 4.86 -37.76
C GLU A 154 25.07 3.81 -36.64
N ASN A 155 24.49 4.15 -35.50
CA ASN A 155 24.28 3.21 -34.40
C ASN A 155 25.54 2.43 -33.99
N THR A 156 26.69 3.09 -33.94
CA THR A 156 27.98 2.42 -33.81
C THR A 156 28.76 2.93 -32.62
N TYR A 157 29.57 2.08 -31.98
CA TYR A 157 30.39 2.51 -30.87
C TYR A 157 31.80 1.95 -30.86
N VAL A 158 32.74 2.70 -30.27
CA VAL A 158 34.15 2.30 -30.14
C VAL A 158 34.65 2.51 -28.72
N THR A 159 35.34 1.50 -28.17
CA THR A 159 36.07 1.59 -26.89
C THR A 159 37.48 1.03 -27.03
N GLY A 160 38.41 1.52 -26.20
CA GLY A 160 39.81 1.07 -26.21
C GLY A 160 40.79 2.23 -26.32
N LEU A 161 41.91 2.00 -27.01
CA LEU A 161 42.99 2.94 -27.23
C LEU A 161 43.16 3.22 -28.73
N VAL A 162 43.21 4.50 -29.09
CA VAL A 162 43.60 4.96 -30.42
C VAL A 162 44.77 5.94 -30.27
N ALA A 163 45.88 5.70 -30.96
CA ALA A 163 47.05 6.54 -30.86
C ALA A 163 47.65 6.87 -32.22
N GLY A 164 48.18 8.09 -32.36
CA GLY A 164 48.87 8.52 -33.57
C GLY A 164 49.58 9.84 -33.39
N THR A 165 49.93 10.47 -34.50
CA THR A 165 50.55 11.80 -34.53
C THR A 165 49.53 12.86 -34.89
N ASP A 166 48.77 12.64 -35.98
CA ASP A 166 47.93 13.66 -36.62
C ASP A 166 46.60 13.09 -37.14
N ASN A 167 45.50 13.85 -37.03
CA ASN A 167 44.15 13.40 -37.44
C ASN A 167 43.75 12.07 -36.77
N VAL A 168 43.67 12.08 -35.44
CA VAL A 168 43.40 10.87 -34.63
C VAL A 168 42.05 10.99 -33.94
N GLY A 169 41.13 10.06 -34.20
CA GLY A 169 39.80 10.06 -33.62
C GLY A 169 39.44 8.75 -32.93
N GLY A 170 38.66 8.82 -31.85
CA GLY A 170 38.21 7.59 -31.17
C GLY A 170 37.39 6.67 -32.08
N LEU A 171 36.53 7.25 -32.93
CA LEU A 171 35.78 6.51 -33.96
C LEU A 171 36.39 6.68 -35.35
N ALA A 172 36.59 7.91 -35.82
CA ALA A 172 37.14 8.20 -37.15
C ALA A 172 38.30 9.20 -37.12
N GLY A 173 39.40 8.89 -37.81
CA GLY A 173 40.57 9.79 -37.85
C GLY A 173 40.28 11.10 -38.57
N TYR A 174 39.85 10.99 -39.84
CA TYR A 174 39.51 12.14 -40.68
C TYR A 174 38.23 11.90 -41.45
N VAL A 175 37.30 12.85 -41.35
CA VAL A 175 36.01 12.80 -42.03
C VAL A 175 35.92 13.97 -43.00
N SER A 176 35.65 13.65 -44.27
CA SER A 176 35.49 14.67 -45.31
C SER A 176 34.31 14.39 -46.22
N GLY A 177 33.86 15.43 -46.93
CA GLY A 177 32.81 15.31 -47.91
C GLY A 177 32.62 16.57 -48.75
N THR A 178 31.69 16.48 -49.68
CA THR A 178 31.21 17.61 -50.47
C THR A 178 29.76 17.94 -50.07
N PRO A 179 29.20 19.09 -50.46
CA PRO A 179 27.79 19.41 -50.19
C PRO A 179 26.78 18.36 -50.66
N VAL A 180 27.14 17.55 -51.67
CA VAL A 180 26.28 16.47 -52.22
C VAL A 180 26.67 15.07 -51.74
N ARG A 181 27.84 14.93 -51.11
CA ARG A 181 28.38 13.67 -50.57
C ARG A 181 29.04 13.95 -49.23
N SER A 182 28.22 14.18 -48.20
CA SER A 182 28.67 14.50 -46.85
C SER A 182 28.96 13.23 -46.04
N GLY A 183 30.07 13.20 -45.29
CA GLY A 183 30.29 12.16 -44.29
C GLY A 183 29.34 12.33 -43.10
N GLN A 184 28.58 11.31 -42.71
CA GLN A 184 27.58 11.38 -41.65
C GLN A 184 27.89 10.39 -40.52
N ILE A 185 27.85 10.84 -39.27
CA ILE A 185 28.01 9.99 -38.08
C ILE A 185 26.81 10.22 -37.17
N ASN A 186 25.89 9.25 -37.11
CA ASN A 186 24.62 9.41 -36.42
C ASN A 186 24.47 8.36 -35.31
N HIS A 187 23.86 8.74 -34.19
CA HIS A 187 23.55 7.84 -33.06
C HIS A 187 24.75 6.96 -32.66
N SER A 188 25.95 7.54 -32.67
CA SER A 188 27.19 6.80 -32.46
C SER A 188 27.98 7.39 -31.30
N TYR A 189 28.81 6.57 -30.64
CA TYR A 189 29.66 7.08 -29.59
C TYR A 189 31.07 6.52 -29.57
N ALA A 190 31.99 7.28 -28.98
CA ALA A 190 33.33 6.82 -28.68
C ALA A 190 33.65 7.00 -27.20
N ALA A 191 34.05 5.91 -26.56
CA ALA A 191 34.58 5.90 -25.20
C ALA A 191 36.02 5.34 -25.21
N ALA A 192 36.77 5.69 -26.26
CA ALA A 192 38.18 5.37 -26.42
C ALA A 192 39.06 6.47 -25.82
N THR A 193 40.25 6.09 -25.33
CA THR A 193 41.32 7.02 -25.02
C THR A 193 42.08 7.33 -26.30
N VAL A 194 42.23 8.61 -26.63
CA VAL A 194 42.97 9.08 -27.80
C VAL A 194 44.27 9.75 -27.39
N ASN A 195 45.40 9.23 -27.90
CA ASN A 195 46.74 9.78 -27.66
C ASN A 195 47.33 10.30 -28.98
N ALA A 196 47.45 11.62 -29.13
CA ALA A 196 47.94 12.25 -30.35
C ALA A 196 48.74 13.54 -30.11
N LEU A 197 49.49 14.01 -31.12
CA LEU A 197 50.26 15.26 -31.03
C LEU A 197 49.50 16.45 -31.61
N THR A 198 48.81 16.27 -32.74
CA THR A 198 48.05 17.31 -33.45
C THR A 198 46.69 16.78 -33.92
N ASP A 199 45.71 17.67 -34.12
CA ASP A 199 44.36 17.42 -34.64
C ASP A 199 43.76 16.08 -34.20
N TYR A 200 43.24 16.04 -32.97
CA TYR A 200 42.66 14.82 -32.38
C TYR A 200 41.31 15.06 -31.73
N GLY A 201 40.56 13.97 -31.56
CA GLY A 201 39.23 14.05 -31.00
C GLY A 201 38.65 12.77 -30.44
N GLY A 202 37.81 12.89 -29.42
CA GLY A 202 37.18 11.76 -28.75
C GLY A 202 36.28 10.97 -29.68
N LEU A 203 35.55 11.62 -30.61
CA LEU A 203 34.78 10.95 -31.66
C LEU A 203 35.51 11.00 -33.01
N VAL A 204 35.87 12.21 -33.46
CA VAL A 204 36.51 12.46 -34.76
C VAL A 204 37.72 13.35 -34.59
N GLY A 205 38.85 12.97 -35.19
CA GLY A 205 40.09 13.75 -35.14
C GLY A 205 39.98 15.09 -35.85
N LYS A 206 39.61 15.05 -37.14
CA LYS A 206 39.36 16.24 -37.96
C LYS A 206 38.19 16.04 -38.91
N PHE A 207 37.44 17.13 -39.13
CA PHE A 207 36.26 17.14 -39.98
C PHE A 207 36.32 18.28 -41.01
N GLU A 208 36.05 17.99 -42.28
CA GLU A 208 35.92 18.96 -43.37
C GLU A 208 34.65 18.68 -44.20
N GLY A 209 33.58 19.47 -44.02
CA GLY A 209 32.32 19.28 -44.74
C GLY A 209 31.11 19.99 -44.14
N THR A 210 29.89 19.59 -44.53
CA THR A 210 28.64 20.30 -44.22
C THR A 210 27.77 19.65 -43.13
N VAL A 211 27.92 18.35 -42.85
CA VAL A 211 27.21 17.63 -41.78
C VAL A 211 28.18 16.63 -41.17
N ALA A 212 28.21 16.49 -39.85
CA ALA A 212 29.42 16.05 -39.17
C ALA A 212 29.22 15.02 -38.06
N ALA A 213 28.21 15.21 -37.19
CA ALA A 213 27.75 14.18 -36.28
C ALA A 213 26.39 14.58 -35.69
N ASP A 214 25.35 13.73 -35.81
CA ASP A 214 24.04 13.95 -35.19
C ASP A 214 23.80 12.97 -34.05
N SER A 215 23.23 13.44 -32.94
CA SER A 215 23.01 12.65 -31.71
C SER A 215 24.16 11.70 -31.37
N SER A 216 25.40 12.16 -31.53
CA SER A 216 26.61 11.34 -31.37
C SER A 216 27.53 11.93 -30.32
N TYR A 217 28.17 11.07 -29.54
CA TYR A 217 28.78 11.44 -28.27
C TYR A 217 30.19 10.92 -28.08
N TYR A 218 30.96 11.55 -27.22
CA TYR A 218 32.25 11.01 -26.78
C TYR A 218 32.44 11.19 -25.27
N ASP A 219 33.20 10.27 -24.66
CA ASP A 219 33.56 10.35 -23.25
C ASP A 219 34.68 11.38 -23.04
N LYS A 220 34.29 12.60 -22.64
CA LYS A 220 35.21 13.73 -22.46
C LYS A 220 36.20 13.57 -21.31
N ASN A 221 35.97 12.61 -20.41
CA ASN A 221 36.95 12.28 -19.37
C ASN A 221 38.09 11.43 -19.92
N ARG A 222 37.90 10.72 -21.05
CA ARG A 222 38.99 9.99 -21.73
C ARG A 222 39.67 10.81 -22.80
N THR A 223 38.94 11.67 -23.50
CA THR A 223 39.50 12.56 -24.52
C THR A 223 38.70 13.85 -24.54
N GLU A 224 39.34 14.94 -24.15
CA GLU A 224 38.68 16.19 -23.78
C GLU A 224 37.90 16.87 -24.92
N ILE A 225 38.44 16.81 -26.13
CA ILE A 225 37.94 17.53 -27.31
C ILE A 225 37.54 16.57 -28.41
N SER A 226 36.76 17.04 -29.38
CA SER A 226 36.48 16.33 -30.63
C SER A 226 36.16 17.35 -31.72
N ALA A 227 36.53 17.07 -32.97
CA ALA A 227 36.16 17.96 -34.07
C ALA A 227 34.63 18.11 -34.19
N VAL A 228 33.91 17.01 -33.93
CA VAL A 228 32.45 16.90 -34.01
C VAL A 228 31.92 15.92 -32.96
N GLY A 229 30.61 15.94 -32.72
CA GLY A 229 29.95 15.17 -31.66
C GLY A 229 29.95 15.90 -30.31
N THR A 230 29.08 15.47 -29.41
CA THR A 230 28.86 16.13 -28.11
C THR A 230 29.62 15.41 -26.99
N GLY A 231 30.50 16.13 -26.28
CA GLY A 231 31.25 15.58 -25.17
C GLY A 231 30.40 15.38 -23.92
N LYS A 232 30.39 14.16 -23.38
CA LYS A 232 29.73 13.78 -22.13
C LYS A 232 30.75 13.23 -21.15
N SER A 233 30.57 13.49 -19.86
CA SER A 233 31.39 12.85 -18.83
C SER A 233 31.18 11.34 -18.81
N THR A 234 32.12 10.59 -18.24
CA THR A 234 31.97 9.15 -18.02
C THR A 234 30.68 8.79 -17.29
N THR A 235 30.25 9.63 -16.33
CA THR A 235 28.99 9.43 -15.61
C THR A 235 27.79 9.63 -16.53
N GLU A 236 27.74 10.74 -17.27
CA GLU A 236 26.64 11.01 -18.22
C GLU A 236 26.55 9.93 -19.31
N MET A 237 27.70 9.45 -19.80
CA MET A 237 27.78 8.37 -20.78
C MET A 237 27.22 7.03 -20.26
N LYS A 238 27.00 6.87 -18.96
CA LYS A 238 26.40 5.69 -18.33
C LYS A 238 24.96 5.94 -17.87
N GLN A 239 24.33 7.01 -18.36
CA GLN A 239 22.96 7.40 -18.01
C GLN A 239 22.13 7.60 -19.28
N SER A 240 21.11 6.75 -19.47
CA SER A 240 20.31 6.68 -20.70
C SER A 240 19.64 8.03 -21.01
N ALA A 241 19.11 8.69 -20.00
CA ALA A 241 18.44 9.99 -20.09
C ALA A 241 19.31 11.11 -20.68
N THR A 242 20.63 10.95 -20.75
CA THR A 242 21.51 11.98 -21.30
C THR A 242 21.67 11.88 -22.82
N PHE A 243 21.32 10.74 -23.44
CA PHE A 243 21.48 10.51 -24.88
C PHE A 243 20.23 10.99 -25.64
N ALA A 244 20.23 12.27 -26.04
CA ALA A 244 19.11 12.85 -26.78
C ALA A 244 18.93 12.20 -28.16
N GLY A 245 17.69 11.82 -28.49
CA GLY A 245 17.34 11.16 -29.75
C GLY A 245 17.64 9.66 -29.79
N TRP A 246 18.19 9.09 -28.72
CA TRP A 246 18.42 7.64 -28.63
C TRP A 246 17.20 6.94 -28.03
N ASP A 247 16.88 5.78 -28.59
CA ASP A 247 15.77 4.95 -28.13
C ASP A 247 16.27 3.84 -27.18
N PHE A 248 15.96 4.01 -25.89
CA PHE A 248 16.18 3.03 -24.83
C PHE A 248 14.89 2.32 -24.40
N SER A 249 13.81 2.41 -25.18
CA SER A 249 12.52 1.81 -24.85
C SER A 249 12.61 0.29 -24.64
N GLU A 250 11.70 -0.22 -23.81
CA GLU A 250 11.57 -1.64 -23.47
C GLU A 250 10.73 -2.38 -24.54
N GLY A 251 10.83 -3.71 -24.61
CA GLY A 251 9.92 -4.53 -25.43
C GLY A 251 10.31 -4.77 -26.88
N GLY A 252 11.57 -4.56 -27.26
CA GLY A 252 12.12 -4.95 -28.57
C GLY A 252 12.00 -3.89 -29.68
N GLU A 253 11.42 -2.73 -29.39
CA GLU A 253 11.41 -1.56 -30.30
C GLU A 253 12.64 -0.65 -30.06
N GLY A 254 13.17 -0.61 -28.84
CA GLY A 254 14.37 0.16 -28.50
C GLY A 254 15.66 -0.39 -29.13
N HIS A 255 16.48 0.51 -29.68
CA HIS A 255 17.74 0.15 -30.31
C HIS A 255 18.90 -0.03 -29.32
N TRP A 256 18.82 0.59 -28.14
CA TRP A 256 19.90 0.64 -27.16
C TRP A 256 19.47 0.14 -25.77
N GLY A 257 20.42 -0.40 -25.01
CA GLY A 257 20.26 -0.73 -23.59
C GLY A 257 21.53 -0.42 -22.81
N LEU A 258 21.41 -0.08 -21.53
CA LEU A 258 22.54 0.09 -20.61
C LEU A 258 22.13 -0.22 -19.17
N PHE A 259 23.11 -0.63 -18.37
CA PHE A 259 22.94 -0.69 -16.91
C PHE A 259 23.35 0.64 -16.31
N GLU A 260 22.37 1.37 -15.78
CA GLU A 260 22.54 2.73 -15.24
C GLU A 260 23.74 2.83 -14.30
N ASN A 261 24.60 3.83 -14.56
CA ASN A 261 25.85 4.12 -13.87
C ASN A 261 26.92 2.98 -13.91
N LYS A 262 26.68 1.88 -14.63
CA LYS A 262 27.61 0.74 -14.72
C LYS A 262 28.24 0.60 -16.11
N THR A 263 27.45 0.53 -17.17
CA THR A 263 27.93 0.27 -18.54
C THR A 263 27.72 1.47 -19.44
N TYR A 264 28.48 1.55 -20.53
CA TYR A 264 28.09 2.37 -21.68
C TYR A 264 26.92 1.71 -22.43
N PRO A 265 26.22 2.45 -23.31
CA PRO A 265 25.18 1.88 -24.18
C PRO A 265 25.71 0.71 -25.02
N VAL A 266 24.90 -0.33 -25.12
CA VAL A 266 25.09 -1.42 -26.08
C VAL A 266 23.81 -1.62 -26.87
N HIS A 267 23.89 -2.25 -28.04
CA HIS A 267 22.69 -2.60 -28.80
C HIS A 267 21.73 -3.46 -27.96
N ARG A 268 20.43 -3.21 -28.09
CA ARG A 268 19.40 -3.87 -27.27
C ARG A 268 19.47 -5.39 -27.34
N ALA A 269 19.63 -5.97 -28.54
CA ALA A 269 19.81 -7.41 -28.73
C ALA A 269 21.02 -8.00 -27.96
N ARG A 270 22.04 -7.18 -27.68
CA ARG A 270 23.14 -7.54 -26.78
C ARG A 270 22.74 -7.37 -25.31
N PHE A 271 22.13 -6.24 -24.95
CA PHE A 271 21.68 -5.95 -23.59
C PHE A 271 20.76 -7.05 -23.03
N ASP A 272 19.79 -7.52 -23.82
CA ASP A 272 18.80 -8.52 -23.41
C ASP A 272 19.42 -9.88 -23.02
N ARG A 273 20.62 -10.19 -23.50
CA ARG A 273 21.36 -11.41 -23.12
C ARG A 273 21.79 -11.44 -21.64
N PHE A 274 21.75 -10.29 -20.97
CA PHE A 274 22.17 -10.11 -19.57
C PHE A 274 20.99 -10.00 -18.59
N LEU A 275 19.75 -10.12 -19.08
CA LEU A 275 18.54 -9.97 -18.28
C LEU A 275 18.01 -11.32 -17.75
N LEU A 276 17.18 -11.26 -16.72
CA LEU A 276 16.35 -12.41 -16.33
C LEU A 276 15.16 -12.53 -17.29
N ASP A 277 14.91 -13.75 -17.76
CA ASP A 277 13.68 -14.09 -18.48
C ASP A 277 12.52 -14.30 -17.49
N ARG A 278 12.84 -14.80 -16.29
CA ARG A 278 11.83 -15.15 -15.29
C ARG A 278 12.36 -15.08 -13.87
N LEU A 279 11.54 -14.57 -12.97
CA LEU A 279 11.73 -14.64 -11.52
C LEU A 279 10.46 -15.20 -10.89
N GLU A 280 10.55 -16.38 -10.28
CA GLU A 280 9.46 -17.08 -9.63
C GLU A 280 9.74 -17.22 -8.14
N VAL A 281 8.72 -16.94 -7.33
CA VAL A 281 8.77 -17.12 -5.88
C VAL A 281 7.60 -18.02 -5.52
N THR A 282 7.89 -19.17 -4.91
CA THR A 282 6.91 -20.24 -4.68
C THR A 282 6.88 -20.65 -3.20
N GLU A 283 5.69 -20.69 -2.62
CA GLU A 283 5.42 -21.18 -1.27
C GLU A 283 5.48 -22.73 -1.20
N PRO A 284 5.77 -23.31 -0.03
CA PRO A 284 5.66 -24.75 0.20
C PRO A 284 4.23 -25.22 -0.10
N GLY A 285 4.08 -26.12 -1.08
CA GLY A 285 2.78 -26.57 -1.58
C GLY A 285 2.38 -25.99 -2.95
N GLY A 286 3.19 -25.13 -3.54
CA GLY A 286 3.07 -24.71 -4.94
C GLY A 286 2.32 -23.40 -5.18
N GLY A 287 1.97 -22.65 -4.14
CA GLY A 287 1.42 -21.30 -4.28
C GLY A 287 2.47 -20.33 -4.83
N SER A 288 2.12 -19.47 -5.78
CA SER A 288 3.03 -18.44 -6.30
C SER A 288 2.87 -17.14 -5.51
N VAL A 289 3.98 -16.49 -5.21
CA VAL A 289 4.02 -15.16 -4.58
C VAL A 289 4.08 -14.11 -5.68
N GLU A 290 3.08 -13.24 -5.71
CA GLU A 290 3.02 -12.12 -6.66
C GLU A 290 4.14 -11.12 -6.36
N LEU A 291 4.80 -10.65 -7.43
CA LEU A 291 5.86 -9.66 -7.36
C LEU A 291 5.31 -8.26 -7.56
N ASP A 292 5.74 -7.34 -6.72
CA ASP A 292 5.48 -5.90 -6.83
C ASP A 292 6.81 -5.13 -6.97
N PRO A 293 7.05 -4.45 -8.11
CA PRO A 293 6.18 -4.40 -9.28
C PRO A 293 6.15 -5.75 -10.03
N VAL A 294 5.16 -5.93 -10.91
CA VAL A 294 5.09 -7.08 -11.82
C VAL A 294 6.43 -7.25 -12.55
N PHE A 295 6.88 -8.51 -12.65
CA PHE A 295 8.19 -8.86 -13.18
C PHE A 295 8.42 -8.31 -14.60
N ALA A 296 9.59 -7.70 -14.80
CA ALA A 296 10.12 -7.31 -16.11
C ALA A 296 11.64 -7.46 -16.10
N GLY A 297 12.21 -8.22 -17.04
CA GLY A 297 13.61 -8.65 -16.98
C GLY A 297 14.68 -7.55 -16.85
N ASP A 298 14.36 -6.32 -17.24
CA ASP A 298 15.21 -5.12 -17.13
C ASP A 298 15.09 -4.38 -15.80
N ARG A 299 14.12 -4.73 -14.94
CA ARG A 299 14.00 -4.21 -13.58
C ARG A 299 14.81 -5.05 -12.60
N THR A 300 15.62 -4.37 -11.81
CA THR A 300 16.49 -5.01 -10.82
C THR A 300 15.91 -5.01 -9.40
N GLY A 301 14.68 -4.54 -9.19
CA GLY A 301 14.10 -4.36 -7.85
C GLY A 301 12.68 -4.89 -7.75
N TYR A 302 12.46 -5.80 -6.79
CA TYR A 302 11.17 -6.46 -6.54
C TYR A 302 10.88 -6.62 -5.06
N SER A 303 9.60 -6.70 -4.75
CA SER A 303 9.10 -7.15 -3.46
C SER A 303 8.04 -8.23 -3.64
N GLY A 304 7.86 -9.07 -2.64
CA GLY A 304 6.78 -10.06 -2.57
C GLY A 304 6.30 -10.18 -1.14
N ARG A 305 5.05 -10.59 -0.94
CA ARG A 305 4.44 -10.74 0.39
C ARG A 305 3.96 -12.16 0.60
N VAL A 306 4.20 -12.70 1.80
CA VAL A 306 3.81 -14.07 2.16
C VAL A 306 3.21 -14.15 3.56
N ARG A 307 2.50 -15.26 3.81
CA ARG A 307 1.74 -15.50 5.06
C ARG A 307 2.62 -15.90 6.24
N SER A 308 2.09 -15.72 7.45
CA SER A 308 2.75 -16.09 8.71
C SER A 308 2.99 -17.59 8.87
N VAL A 309 2.27 -18.45 8.14
CA VAL A 309 2.43 -19.91 8.21
C VAL A 309 3.60 -20.45 7.38
N VAL A 310 4.13 -19.64 6.46
CA VAL A 310 5.22 -20.02 5.57
C VAL A 310 6.55 -19.67 6.23
N SER A 311 7.36 -20.68 6.56
CA SER A 311 8.69 -20.49 7.19
C SER A 311 9.84 -20.43 6.19
N ASP A 312 9.61 -20.86 4.97
CA ASP A 312 10.56 -20.83 3.86
C ASP A 312 9.81 -20.74 2.53
N LEU A 313 10.52 -20.39 1.47
CA LEU A 313 9.99 -20.38 0.10
C LEU A 313 11.09 -20.80 -0.87
N THR A 314 10.73 -21.14 -2.11
CA THR A 314 11.69 -21.35 -3.18
C THR A 314 11.72 -20.12 -4.08
N VAL A 315 12.90 -19.52 -4.26
CA VAL A 315 13.14 -18.48 -5.26
C VAL A 315 13.88 -19.11 -6.43
N SER A 316 13.31 -19.01 -7.62
CA SER A 316 13.88 -19.52 -8.86
C SER A 316 14.03 -18.38 -9.86
N ALA A 317 15.22 -18.24 -10.44
CA ALA A 317 15.54 -17.21 -11.41
C ALA A 317 16.09 -17.85 -12.70
N THR A 318 15.50 -17.50 -13.83
CA THR A 318 15.87 -18.03 -15.16
C THR A 318 16.53 -16.93 -15.98
N PRO A 319 17.76 -17.10 -16.47
CA PRO A 319 18.39 -16.14 -17.37
C PRO A 319 17.79 -16.21 -18.78
N THR A 320 17.85 -15.10 -19.50
CA THR A 320 17.44 -15.03 -20.92
C THR A 320 18.36 -15.85 -21.84
N ASN A 321 19.62 -16.06 -21.45
CA ASN A 321 20.59 -16.81 -22.22
C ASN A 321 21.22 -17.93 -21.37
N VAL A 322 21.34 -19.13 -21.95
CA VAL A 322 21.94 -20.30 -21.28
C VAL A 322 23.43 -20.14 -20.95
N ALA A 323 24.14 -19.23 -21.62
CA ALA A 323 25.52 -18.87 -21.31
C ALA A 323 25.64 -17.89 -20.13
N THR A 324 24.52 -17.33 -19.67
CA THR A 324 24.45 -16.43 -18.52
C THR A 324 24.19 -17.25 -17.25
N GLY A 325 25.10 -17.18 -16.28
CA GLY A 325 24.94 -17.82 -14.98
C GLY A 325 24.06 -16.99 -14.05
N VAL A 326 23.22 -17.65 -13.25
CA VAL A 326 22.38 -17.02 -12.24
C VAL A 326 22.62 -17.70 -10.89
N SER A 327 22.74 -16.90 -9.84
CA SER A 327 22.76 -17.38 -8.46
C SER A 327 21.74 -16.65 -7.60
N VAL A 328 21.05 -17.42 -6.77
CA VAL A 328 20.17 -16.93 -5.71
C VAL A 328 20.92 -17.12 -4.39
N ASN A 329 21.10 -16.06 -3.60
CA ASN A 329 21.89 -16.03 -2.36
C ASN A 329 23.29 -16.68 -2.49
N GLY A 330 23.88 -16.63 -3.69
CA GLY A 330 25.19 -17.24 -3.97
C GLY A 330 25.18 -18.76 -4.22
N GLY A 331 24.00 -19.40 -4.18
CA GLY A 331 23.79 -20.79 -4.57
C GLY A 331 23.56 -20.97 -6.07
N GLY A 332 22.65 -21.87 -6.44
CA GLY A 332 22.21 -22.12 -7.81
C GLY A 332 21.15 -21.13 -8.31
N SER A 333 20.55 -21.44 -9.46
CA SER A 333 19.44 -20.67 -10.04
C SER A 333 18.11 -20.83 -9.31
N SER A 334 18.04 -21.75 -8.35
CA SER A 334 16.87 -21.99 -7.51
C SER A 334 17.30 -22.38 -6.12
N GLU A 335 16.84 -21.64 -5.11
CA GLU A 335 17.24 -21.86 -3.71
C GLU A 335 16.04 -21.74 -2.77
N THR A 336 16.11 -22.49 -1.66
CA THR A 336 15.16 -22.36 -0.56
C THR A 336 15.61 -21.24 0.38
N VAL A 337 14.76 -20.25 0.58
CA VAL A 337 15.02 -19.08 1.43
C VAL A 337 14.18 -19.19 2.70
N SER A 338 14.84 -19.27 3.86
CA SER A 338 14.15 -19.21 5.16
C SER A 338 13.66 -17.79 5.45
N LEU A 339 12.48 -17.69 6.05
CA LEU A 339 11.80 -16.44 6.32
C LEU A 339 11.62 -16.22 7.82
N ASN A 340 11.98 -15.03 8.29
CA ASN A 340 11.58 -14.53 9.60
C ASN A 340 10.42 -13.54 9.43
N PRO A 341 9.59 -13.30 10.48
CA PRO A 341 8.72 -12.13 10.53
C PRO A 341 9.41 -10.84 10.08
N GLY A 342 8.76 -10.09 9.19
CA GLY A 342 9.28 -8.88 8.59
C GLY A 342 9.99 -9.10 7.24
N PRO A 343 10.81 -8.13 6.79
CA PRO A 343 11.46 -8.18 5.49
C PRO A 343 12.66 -9.13 5.49
N THR A 344 12.72 -10.01 4.49
CA THR A 344 13.84 -10.89 4.18
C THR A 344 14.38 -10.51 2.80
N ALA A 345 15.64 -10.06 2.74
CA ALA A 345 16.30 -9.74 1.49
C ALA A 345 16.85 -11.00 0.81
N VAL A 346 16.62 -11.12 -0.49
CA VAL A 346 17.15 -12.17 -1.36
C VAL A 346 18.04 -11.51 -2.42
N SER A 347 19.29 -11.95 -2.48
CA SER A 347 20.26 -11.48 -3.47
C SER A 347 20.19 -12.38 -4.69
N ILE A 348 19.88 -11.81 -5.85
CA ILE A 348 19.90 -12.56 -7.12
C ILE A 348 20.98 -11.91 -7.99
N VAL A 349 21.94 -12.71 -8.42
CA VAL A 349 23.07 -12.24 -9.24
C VAL A 349 23.02 -12.92 -10.59
N VAL A 350 22.90 -12.11 -11.64
CA VAL A 350 23.06 -12.54 -13.03
C VAL A 350 24.48 -12.21 -13.45
N SER A 351 25.18 -13.18 -14.01
CA SER A 351 26.58 -13.06 -14.41
C SER A 351 26.85 -13.70 -15.75
N THR A 352 27.77 -13.13 -16.52
CA THR A 352 28.07 -13.57 -17.88
C THR A 352 29.58 -13.70 -18.07
N THR A 353 30.04 -14.82 -18.62
CA THR A 353 31.44 -15.07 -18.94
C THR A 353 31.67 -14.98 -20.45
N GLY A 354 32.88 -14.54 -20.84
CA GLY A 354 33.29 -14.56 -22.26
C GLY A 354 32.74 -13.42 -23.12
N LEU A 355 31.87 -12.56 -22.58
CA LEU A 355 31.41 -11.33 -23.24
C LEU A 355 32.01 -10.10 -22.53
N SER A 356 32.65 -9.23 -23.31
CA SER A 356 33.11 -7.93 -22.82
C SER A 356 31.99 -6.90 -23.00
N LEU A 357 31.72 -6.12 -21.96
CA LEU A 357 30.82 -4.98 -22.02
C LEU A 357 31.61 -3.66 -21.97
N PRO A 358 31.23 -2.66 -22.78
CA PRO A 358 31.91 -1.39 -22.77
C PRO A 358 31.67 -0.69 -21.41
N GLY A 359 32.77 -0.25 -20.79
CA GLY A 359 32.75 0.51 -19.53
C GLY A 359 32.82 -0.34 -18.26
N THR A 360 33.02 -1.66 -18.38
CA THR A 360 33.18 -2.59 -17.25
C THR A 360 34.59 -3.14 -17.17
N ALA A 361 35.20 -3.14 -15.98
CA ALA A 361 36.43 -3.88 -15.72
C ALA A 361 36.17 -5.34 -15.31
N ASP A 362 34.91 -5.68 -14.99
CA ASP A 362 34.53 -6.98 -14.46
C ASP A 362 34.26 -7.98 -15.58
N ASN A 363 35.02 -9.08 -15.59
CA ASN A 363 34.74 -10.28 -16.39
C ASN A 363 34.89 -11.51 -15.48
N PRO A 364 33.79 -12.18 -15.07
CA PRO A 364 32.42 -11.99 -15.56
C PRO A 364 31.76 -10.68 -15.08
N PHE A 365 30.99 -10.03 -15.95
CA PHE A 365 30.14 -8.91 -15.56
C PHE A 365 28.97 -9.40 -14.70
N LYS A 366 28.53 -8.59 -13.73
CA LYS A 366 27.48 -8.95 -12.76
C LYS A 366 26.40 -7.87 -12.64
N VAL A 367 25.15 -8.31 -12.70
CA VAL A 367 23.96 -7.52 -12.39
C VAL A 367 23.33 -8.07 -11.11
N ASN A 368 23.05 -7.19 -10.15
CA ASN A 368 22.40 -7.58 -8.90
C ASN A 368 20.94 -7.17 -8.99
N TYR A 369 20.05 -8.13 -8.78
CA TYR A 369 18.63 -7.94 -8.58
C TYR A 369 18.35 -8.04 -7.07
N THR A 370 17.61 -7.08 -6.55
CA THR A 370 17.16 -7.04 -5.16
C THR A 370 15.72 -7.53 -5.09
N LEU A 371 15.49 -8.63 -4.38
CA LEU A 371 14.15 -9.11 -4.05
C LEU A 371 13.95 -9.01 -2.54
N THR A 372 12.88 -8.35 -2.09
CA THR A 372 12.51 -8.28 -0.67
C THR A 372 11.21 -9.03 -0.43
N ILE A 373 11.28 -10.13 0.33
CA ILE A 373 10.08 -10.85 0.75
C ILE A 373 9.67 -10.40 2.14
N VAL A 374 8.45 -9.88 2.27
CA VAL A 374 7.87 -9.52 3.57
C VAL A 374 6.99 -10.67 4.04
N ARG A 375 7.41 -11.34 5.12
CA ARG A 375 6.56 -12.29 5.83
C ARG A 375 5.83 -11.54 6.92
N ASN A 376 4.51 -11.43 6.79
CA ASN A 376 3.68 -10.89 7.86
C ASN A 376 3.55 -11.95 8.95
N ASP A 377 3.82 -11.61 10.20
CA ASP A 377 3.58 -12.53 11.31
C ASP A 377 2.10 -12.67 11.66
N GLY A 378 1.24 -11.82 11.07
CA GLY A 378 -0.20 -11.80 11.34
C GLY A 378 -0.53 -11.34 12.76
N SER A 379 0.44 -10.82 13.52
CA SER A 379 0.24 -10.47 14.93
C SER A 379 -0.86 -9.42 15.11
N VAL A 380 -1.70 -9.65 16.12
CA VAL A 380 -2.73 -8.71 16.57
C VAL A 380 -2.48 -8.35 18.02
N SER A 381 -2.50 -7.05 18.31
CA SER A 381 -2.37 -6.51 19.66
C SER A 381 -3.69 -5.89 20.09
N ILE A 382 -4.03 -6.02 21.38
CA ILE A 382 -5.25 -5.42 21.94
C ILE A 382 -4.86 -4.24 22.82
N THR A 383 -5.43 -3.07 22.53
CA THR A 383 -5.49 -1.97 23.50
C THR A 383 -6.78 -2.11 24.30
N VAL A 384 -6.65 -2.08 25.63
CA VAL A 384 -7.76 -2.23 26.57
C VAL A 384 -8.28 -0.85 27.04
N PRO A 385 -9.51 -0.76 27.58
CA PRO A 385 -10.03 0.46 28.18
C PRO A 385 -9.11 1.04 29.26
N ALA A 386 -9.26 2.33 29.55
CA ALA A 386 -8.54 2.96 30.65
C ALA A 386 -8.90 2.31 31.99
N ASN A 387 -7.94 2.27 32.91
CA ASN A 387 -8.19 1.81 34.28
C ASN A 387 -9.26 2.71 34.95
N GLY A 388 -10.19 2.10 35.68
CA GLY A 388 -11.29 2.80 36.32
C GLY A 388 -12.41 1.86 36.74
N THR A 389 -13.40 2.41 37.42
CA THR A 389 -14.66 1.74 37.76
C THR A 389 -15.74 2.20 36.80
N TYR A 390 -16.33 1.25 36.08
CA TYR A 390 -17.35 1.50 35.06
C TYR A 390 -18.73 1.11 35.61
N LYS A 391 -19.75 1.91 35.29
CA LYS A 391 -21.13 1.69 35.74
C LYS A 391 -22.04 1.19 34.61
N SER A 392 -23.29 0.90 34.94
CA SER A 392 -24.30 0.48 33.96
C SER A 392 -24.37 1.43 32.77
N GLY A 393 -24.30 0.86 31.55
CA GLY A 393 -24.37 1.61 30.29
C GLY A 393 -23.07 2.28 29.84
N ASP A 394 -22.03 2.35 30.68
CA ASP A 394 -20.71 2.78 30.23
C ASP A 394 -20.16 1.80 29.19
N LYS A 395 -19.30 2.30 28.29
CA LYS A 395 -18.72 1.49 27.21
C LYS A 395 -17.27 1.14 27.50
N LEU A 396 -16.98 -0.17 27.51
CA LEU A 396 -15.62 -0.68 27.42
C LEU A 396 -15.23 -0.78 25.95
N THR A 397 -14.22 -0.01 25.54
CA THR A 397 -13.69 -0.01 24.17
C THR A 397 -12.36 -0.76 24.09
N PHE A 398 -12.27 -1.76 23.23
CA PHE A 398 -11.05 -2.51 22.92
C PHE A 398 -10.67 -2.26 21.47
N ILE A 399 -9.38 -2.05 21.19
CA ILE A 399 -8.89 -1.81 19.83
C ILE A 399 -7.92 -2.92 19.47
N ALA A 400 -8.29 -3.76 18.49
CA ALA A 400 -7.40 -4.76 17.92
C ALA A 400 -6.60 -4.13 16.77
N THR A 401 -5.27 -4.12 16.87
CA THR A 401 -4.39 -3.49 15.88
C THR A 401 -3.56 -4.55 15.17
N TYR A 402 -3.68 -4.58 13.84
CA TYR A 402 -2.86 -5.37 12.92
C TYR A 402 -1.75 -4.51 12.30
N GLN A 403 -0.75 -5.17 11.70
CA GLN A 403 0.34 -4.53 10.98
C GLN A 403 -0.06 -4.03 9.58
N GLU A 404 -1.25 -4.40 9.09
CA GLU A 404 -1.79 -4.05 7.78
C GLU A 404 -3.30 -3.78 7.87
N ASP A 405 -3.85 -3.17 6.83
CA ASP A 405 -5.28 -2.93 6.70
C ASP A 405 -6.09 -4.22 6.74
N ALA A 406 -7.12 -4.22 7.58
CA ALA A 406 -8.04 -5.34 7.73
C ALA A 406 -9.32 -5.10 6.95
N SER A 407 -9.82 -6.14 6.28
CA SER A 407 -11.18 -6.22 5.76
C SER A 407 -12.01 -7.09 6.69
N VAL A 408 -13.17 -6.59 7.11
CA VAL A 408 -14.04 -7.26 8.08
C VAL A 408 -15.42 -7.49 7.47
N THR A 409 -15.92 -8.72 7.55
CA THR A 409 -17.31 -9.07 7.23
C THR A 409 -18.01 -9.57 8.50
N GLY A 410 -19.31 -9.31 8.63
CA GLY A 410 -20.10 -9.72 9.79
C GLY A 410 -19.73 -8.97 11.07
N THR A 411 -19.94 -9.61 12.23
CA THR A 411 -19.70 -9.00 13.55
C THR A 411 -18.80 -9.91 14.39
N PRO A 412 -17.46 -9.84 14.19
CA PRO A 412 -16.50 -10.45 15.09
C PRO A 412 -16.70 -9.96 16.53
N ARG A 413 -16.21 -10.72 17.52
CA ARG A 413 -16.34 -10.34 18.94
C ARG A 413 -15.16 -10.81 19.77
N ILE A 414 -14.89 -10.09 20.86
CA ILE A 414 -13.89 -10.48 21.86
C ILE A 414 -14.63 -10.96 23.12
N PRO A 415 -14.41 -12.21 23.57
CA PRO A 415 -14.99 -12.70 24.81
C PRO A 415 -14.29 -12.07 26.02
N LEU A 416 -15.07 -11.77 27.06
CA LEU A 416 -14.57 -11.36 28.37
C LEU A 416 -15.44 -11.94 29.49
N THR A 417 -14.93 -11.92 30.71
CA THR A 417 -15.66 -12.29 31.92
C THR A 417 -15.77 -11.08 32.83
N ILE A 418 -16.99 -10.80 33.28
CA ILE A 418 -17.31 -9.79 34.31
C ILE A 418 -17.87 -10.55 35.52
N GLY A 419 -17.08 -10.61 36.59
CA GLY A 419 -17.35 -11.42 37.78
C GLY A 419 -17.36 -12.90 37.43
N THR A 420 -18.55 -13.49 37.36
CA THR A 420 -18.74 -14.90 36.96
C THR A 420 -19.44 -15.07 35.61
N LYS A 421 -19.86 -13.98 34.96
CA LYS A 421 -20.62 -14.02 33.71
C LYS A 421 -19.69 -13.77 32.52
N LYS A 422 -19.87 -14.55 31.45
CA LYS A 422 -19.20 -14.34 30.17
C LYS A 422 -20.00 -13.33 29.34
N GLU A 423 -19.32 -12.29 28.88
CA GLU A 423 -19.83 -11.22 28.02
C GLU A 423 -18.98 -11.10 26.74
N TYR A 424 -19.41 -10.26 25.80
CA TYR A 424 -18.73 -10.07 24.51
C TYR A 424 -18.67 -8.60 24.12
N ALA A 425 -17.45 -8.10 23.87
CA ALA A 425 -17.27 -6.83 23.15
C ALA A 425 -17.43 -7.10 21.65
N VAL A 426 -18.36 -6.40 21.01
CA VAL A 426 -18.73 -6.63 19.60
C VAL A 426 -18.06 -5.62 18.70
N TYR A 427 -17.67 -6.04 17.50
CA TYR A 427 -17.09 -5.16 16.49
C TYR A 427 -18.08 -4.06 16.09
N VAL A 428 -17.66 -2.79 16.16
CA VAL A 428 -18.48 -1.63 15.82
C VAL A 428 -17.94 -0.84 14.61
N GLY A 429 -16.72 -1.11 14.16
CA GLY A 429 -16.11 -0.46 13.00
C GLY A 429 -14.61 -0.28 13.10
N GLN A 430 -14.06 0.52 12.19
CA GLN A 430 -12.64 0.92 12.14
C GLN A 430 -12.55 2.45 12.28
N PRO A 431 -11.48 3.00 12.88
CA PRO A 431 -11.25 4.44 12.88
C PRO A 431 -11.09 4.97 11.44
N PRO A 432 -11.55 6.21 11.15
CA PRO A 432 -11.36 6.80 9.83
C PRO A 432 -9.87 6.97 9.49
N GLY A 433 -9.41 6.27 8.44
CA GLY A 433 -8.02 6.34 7.97
C GLY A 433 -7.08 5.28 8.54
N ASP A 434 -7.49 4.54 9.57
CA ASP A 434 -6.69 3.48 10.20
C ASP A 434 -7.39 2.11 10.03
N LEU A 435 -7.42 1.59 8.80
CA LEU A 435 -8.10 0.32 8.50
C LEU A 435 -7.41 -0.89 9.14
N ASN A 436 -6.21 -0.73 9.68
CA ASN A 436 -5.52 -1.75 10.46
C ASN A 436 -6.03 -1.89 11.90
N GLN A 437 -6.95 -1.02 12.36
CA GLN A 437 -7.49 -1.02 13.72
C GLN A 437 -8.98 -1.37 13.76
N LEU A 438 -9.36 -2.41 14.49
CA LEU A 438 -10.75 -2.83 14.68
C LEU A 438 -11.23 -2.44 16.07
N ILE A 439 -12.35 -1.71 16.15
CA ILE A 439 -12.95 -1.26 17.41
C ILE A 439 -14.02 -2.25 17.87
N PHE A 440 -13.89 -2.70 19.11
CA PHE A 440 -14.85 -3.57 19.80
C PHE A 440 -15.41 -2.86 21.03
N GLU A 441 -16.73 -2.86 21.20
CA GLU A 441 -17.40 -2.22 22.33
C GLU A 441 -18.29 -3.20 23.10
N LEU A 442 -18.30 -3.09 24.43
CA LEU A 442 -19.31 -3.66 25.31
C LEU A 442 -19.93 -2.53 26.15
N ALA A 443 -21.25 -2.40 26.13
CA ALA A 443 -21.98 -1.61 27.14
C ALA A 443 -22.17 -2.46 28.39
N ILE A 444 -21.77 -1.95 29.56
CA ILE A 444 -21.86 -2.68 30.83
C ILE A 444 -23.32 -3.03 31.15
N PRO A 445 -23.65 -4.32 31.35
CA PRO A 445 -24.99 -4.75 31.73
C PRO A 445 -25.41 -4.21 33.11
N GLU A 446 -26.71 -3.94 33.29
CA GLU A 446 -27.27 -3.51 34.57
C GLU A 446 -27.06 -4.59 35.66
N GLY A 447 -26.62 -4.16 36.85
CA GLY A 447 -26.33 -5.06 37.97
C GLY A 447 -25.07 -5.92 37.83
N ALA A 448 -24.23 -5.68 36.81
CA ALA A 448 -22.93 -6.32 36.70
C ALA A 448 -21.96 -5.80 37.78
N VAL A 449 -21.21 -6.71 38.41
CA VAL A 449 -20.23 -6.37 39.45
C VAL A 449 -18.97 -7.21 39.22
N ASP A 450 -17.82 -6.53 39.18
CA ASP A 450 -16.49 -7.12 39.12
C ASP A 450 -15.47 -6.17 39.74
N MET A 451 -15.17 -6.40 41.02
CA MET A 451 -14.27 -5.56 41.81
C MET A 451 -12.83 -6.07 41.83
N ASN A 452 -12.54 -7.20 41.19
CA ASN A 452 -11.18 -7.74 41.02
C ASN A 452 -10.63 -7.56 39.60
N GLY A 453 -11.42 -6.96 38.71
CA GLY A 453 -11.06 -6.62 37.35
C GLY A 453 -11.54 -7.67 36.36
N ILE A 454 -12.08 -7.20 35.23
CA ILE A 454 -12.57 -8.07 34.15
C ILE A 454 -11.45 -8.99 33.66
N THR A 455 -11.81 -10.12 33.06
CA THR A 455 -10.85 -11.01 32.39
C THR A 455 -11.10 -11.03 30.88
N LEU A 456 -10.08 -10.73 30.09
CA LEU A 456 -10.15 -10.79 28.62
C LEU A 456 -9.81 -12.20 28.10
N GLY A 457 -10.53 -12.68 27.09
CA GLY A 457 -10.13 -13.89 26.36
C GLY A 457 -8.86 -13.68 25.52
N SER A 458 -8.32 -14.76 24.96
CA SER A 458 -7.05 -14.76 24.21
C SER A 458 -7.20 -14.82 22.68
N ALA A 459 -8.42 -14.64 22.16
CA ALA A 459 -8.66 -14.63 20.73
C ALA A 459 -9.93 -13.84 20.35
N ILE A 460 -9.94 -13.31 19.13
CA ILE A 460 -11.13 -12.80 18.46
C ILE A 460 -11.97 -14.00 18.01
N GLU A 461 -13.24 -14.07 18.44
CA GLU A 461 -14.18 -15.08 17.98
C GLU A 461 -14.88 -14.59 16.70
N LEU A 462 -15.05 -15.50 15.73
CA LEU A 462 -15.80 -15.26 14.49
C LEU A 462 -17.12 -16.06 14.54
N PRO A 463 -18.26 -15.42 14.89
CA PRO A 463 -19.58 -16.03 14.72
C PRO A 463 -19.88 -16.37 13.25
N THR A 464 -20.91 -17.18 13.01
CA THR A 464 -21.31 -17.55 11.64
C THR A 464 -21.49 -16.32 10.74
N GLY A 465 -20.78 -16.29 9.61
CA GLY A 465 -20.81 -15.19 8.65
C GLY A 465 -19.83 -14.05 8.95
N ALA A 466 -19.04 -14.13 10.02
CA ALA A 466 -17.97 -13.18 10.31
C ALA A 466 -16.62 -13.64 9.72
N SER A 467 -15.84 -12.70 9.20
CA SER A 467 -14.45 -12.92 8.78
C SER A 467 -13.61 -11.67 9.01
N VAL A 468 -12.32 -11.88 9.26
CA VAL A 468 -11.31 -10.82 9.28
C VAL A 468 -10.20 -11.27 8.36
N THR A 469 -9.88 -10.47 7.35
CA THR A 469 -8.83 -10.77 6.38
C THR A 469 -7.86 -9.62 6.24
N LEU A 470 -6.56 -9.93 6.10
CA LEU A 470 -5.50 -8.97 5.78
C LEU A 470 -5.09 -9.21 4.33
N SER A 471 -5.20 -8.18 3.48
CA SER A 471 -4.86 -8.29 2.05
C SER A 471 -5.54 -9.49 1.35
N GLY A 472 -6.80 -9.78 1.71
CA GLY A 472 -7.62 -10.86 1.13
C GLY A 472 -7.44 -12.26 1.75
N LEU A 473 -6.62 -12.39 2.80
CA LEU A 473 -6.29 -13.67 3.45
C LEU A 473 -6.74 -13.70 4.91
N ASP A 474 -7.15 -14.86 5.44
CA ASP A 474 -7.59 -15.00 6.84
C ASP A 474 -6.56 -14.46 7.85
N ALA A 475 -7.02 -13.60 8.76
CA ALA A 475 -6.18 -12.97 9.77
C ALA A 475 -5.91 -13.91 10.96
N GLN A 476 -4.79 -13.69 11.67
CA GLN A 476 -4.61 -14.31 12.98
C GLN A 476 -5.62 -13.74 13.97
N LEU A 477 -6.23 -14.63 14.73
CA LEU A 477 -7.26 -14.25 15.72
C LEU A 477 -6.75 -14.35 17.15
N ALA A 478 -5.72 -15.16 17.41
CA ALA A 478 -5.14 -15.35 18.73
C ALA A 478 -4.16 -14.21 19.08
N PHE A 479 -4.23 -13.77 20.34
CA PHE A 479 -3.37 -12.71 20.89
C PHE A 479 -3.01 -12.98 22.35
N ALA A 480 -1.94 -12.33 22.81
CA ALA A 480 -1.60 -12.28 24.23
C ALA A 480 -2.51 -11.25 24.92
N ALA A 481 -3.39 -11.71 25.82
CA ALA A 481 -4.33 -10.84 26.52
C ALA A 481 -3.58 -9.86 27.45
N PRO A 482 -3.76 -8.53 27.30
CA PRO A 482 -3.21 -7.55 28.23
C PRO A 482 -3.82 -7.70 29.63
N SER A 483 -3.15 -7.17 30.65
CA SER A 483 -3.72 -7.12 32.01
C SER A 483 -4.89 -6.13 32.06
N THR A 484 -6.01 -6.59 32.62
CA THR A 484 -7.25 -5.83 32.82
C THR A 484 -7.61 -5.70 34.30
N THR A 485 -6.66 -5.93 35.20
CA THR A 485 -6.85 -5.99 36.67
C THR A 485 -7.46 -4.72 37.28
N TYR A 486 -7.30 -3.57 36.64
CA TYR A 486 -7.81 -2.28 37.14
C TYR A 486 -8.99 -1.73 36.32
N ILE A 487 -9.60 -2.56 35.47
CA ILE A 487 -10.85 -2.25 34.78
C ILE A 487 -11.95 -2.93 35.59
N LEU A 488 -12.51 -2.18 36.52
CA LEU A 488 -13.50 -2.64 37.50
C LEU A 488 -14.92 -2.31 37.02
N VAL A 489 -15.90 -3.10 37.44
CA VAL A 489 -17.31 -2.90 37.09
C VAL A 489 -18.14 -2.82 38.36
N GLU A 490 -18.92 -1.75 38.50
CA GLU A 490 -19.90 -1.58 39.58
C GLU A 490 -21.19 -0.95 39.02
N ALA A 491 -22.12 -1.82 38.61
CA ALA A 491 -23.36 -1.44 37.98
C ALA A 491 -24.60 -1.75 38.84
N GLU A 492 -24.44 -1.98 40.16
CA GLU A 492 -25.55 -2.15 41.08
C GLU A 492 -26.09 -0.78 41.54
N ALA A 493 -27.38 -0.50 41.28
CA ALA A 493 -28.01 0.75 41.67
C ALA A 493 -28.54 0.71 43.12
N PRO A 494 -28.59 1.85 43.85
CA PRO A 494 -29.18 1.91 45.17
C PRO A 494 -30.63 1.43 45.22
N VAL A 495 -31.03 0.77 46.29
CA VAL A 495 -32.41 0.35 46.53
C VAL A 495 -33.13 1.36 47.43
N ILE A 496 -34.32 1.79 47.02
CA ILE A 496 -35.18 2.71 47.80
C ILE A 496 -36.39 1.95 48.37
N ALA A 497 -36.68 2.14 49.65
CA ALA A 497 -37.92 1.74 50.31
C ALA A 497 -38.62 2.98 50.91
N LEU A 498 -39.92 3.13 50.63
CA LEU A 498 -40.71 4.29 51.06
C LEU A 498 -41.82 3.85 52.02
N THR A 499 -42.00 4.61 53.10
CA THR A 499 -43.12 4.46 54.04
C THR A 499 -43.70 5.83 54.39
N GLN A 500 -44.92 5.87 54.93
CA GLN A 500 -45.57 7.11 55.36
C GLN A 500 -46.18 7.02 56.76
N SER A 501 -46.23 8.16 57.47
CA SER A 501 -46.91 8.31 58.76
C SER A 501 -47.69 9.65 58.80
N PRO A 502 -49.01 9.65 59.10
CA PRO A 502 -49.85 8.48 59.36
C PRO A 502 -49.95 7.50 58.18
N ALA A 503 -50.25 6.24 58.49
CA ALA A 503 -50.35 5.18 57.49
C ALA A 503 -51.35 5.54 56.38
N ALA A 504 -51.16 4.95 55.19
CA ALA A 504 -52.04 5.20 54.05
C ALA A 504 -53.50 4.93 54.41
N GLY A 505 -54.38 5.88 54.08
CA GLY A 505 -55.80 5.83 54.44
C GLY A 505 -56.15 6.39 55.82
N THR A 506 -55.17 6.64 56.71
CA THR A 506 -55.41 7.28 58.01
C THR A 506 -55.51 8.80 57.83
N PRO A 507 -56.68 9.42 58.05
CA PRO A 507 -56.91 10.84 57.81
C PRO A 507 -56.04 11.73 58.71
N THR A 508 -55.56 12.83 58.18
CA THR A 508 -54.79 13.83 58.94
C THR A 508 -55.17 15.26 58.53
N ALA A 509 -55.18 16.16 59.51
CA ALA A 509 -55.32 17.60 59.28
C ALA A 509 -53.96 18.29 59.03
N GLY A 510 -52.84 17.60 59.30
CA GLY A 510 -51.47 18.07 59.12
C GLY A 510 -50.71 17.30 58.05
N ALA A 511 -49.47 17.73 57.79
CA ALA A 511 -48.60 17.10 56.80
C ALA A 511 -48.33 15.61 57.10
N VAL A 512 -48.14 14.82 56.04
CA VAL A 512 -47.76 13.40 56.12
C VAL A 512 -46.24 13.29 56.06
N THR A 513 -45.65 12.55 56.99
CA THR A 513 -44.21 12.26 56.98
C THR A 513 -43.94 11.10 56.02
N ILE A 514 -43.14 11.33 54.99
CA ILE A 514 -42.62 10.27 54.10
C ILE A 514 -41.21 9.90 54.56
N THR A 515 -40.98 8.64 54.88
CA THR A 515 -39.66 8.11 55.25
C THR A 515 -39.09 7.31 54.07
N ALA A 516 -37.88 7.63 53.65
CA ALA A 516 -37.14 6.96 52.60
C ALA A 516 -35.89 6.27 53.16
N SER A 517 -35.93 4.94 53.20
CA SER A 517 -34.77 4.11 53.52
C SER A 517 -34.06 3.76 52.22
N VAL A 518 -32.81 4.21 52.07
CA VAL A 518 -31.98 3.92 50.90
C VAL A 518 -30.82 3.04 51.33
N SER A 519 -30.63 1.91 50.66
CA SER A 519 -29.52 0.99 50.88
C SER A 519 -28.76 0.76 49.58
N ASP A 520 -27.47 0.54 49.69
CA ASP A 520 -26.59 0.23 48.56
C ASP A 520 -25.60 -0.85 49.03
N ASN A 521 -25.45 -1.91 48.24
CA ASN A 521 -24.60 -3.05 48.56
C ASN A 521 -23.12 -2.76 48.27
N SER A 522 -22.83 -1.76 47.42
CA SER A 522 -21.49 -1.46 46.90
C SER A 522 -20.73 -0.44 47.75
N GLY A 523 -21.43 0.44 48.48
CA GLY A 523 -20.85 1.21 49.57
C GLY A 523 -21.02 2.72 49.42
N SER A 524 -22.08 3.21 50.05
CA SER A 524 -22.44 4.61 50.31
C SER A 524 -23.28 5.30 49.23
N VAL A 525 -24.51 5.60 49.64
CA VAL A 525 -25.43 6.49 48.92
C VAL A 525 -24.89 7.92 48.98
N ALA A 526 -24.40 8.43 47.85
CA ALA A 526 -23.81 9.76 47.76
C ALA A 526 -24.84 10.89 47.76
N LEU A 527 -26.03 10.66 47.18
CA LEU A 527 -27.06 11.70 47.06
C LEU A 527 -28.47 11.13 47.20
N LYS A 528 -29.32 11.85 47.95
CA LYS A 528 -30.76 11.61 48.06
C LYS A 528 -31.53 12.89 47.77
N LYS A 529 -32.57 12.81 46.93
CA LYS A 529 -33.47 13.93 46.64
C LYS A 529 -34.92 13.47 46.62
N TRP A 530 -35.86 14.40 46.74
CA TRP A 530 -37.28 14.16 46.53
C TRP A 530 -37.94 15.31 45.76
N ALA A 531 -39.08 15.06 45.11
CA ALA A 531 -39.88 16.07 44.43
C ALA A 531 -41.36 15.68 44.38
N LEU A 532 -42.24 16.69 44.21
CA LEU A 532 -43.65 16.49 43.93
C LEU A 532 -43.89 16.18 42.43
N GLY A 533 -44.81 15.26 42.16
CA GLY A 533 -45.15 14.68 40.86
C GLY A 533 -44.27 13.48 40.51
N SER A 534 -44.66 12.72 39.49
CA SER A 534 -43.83 11.64 38.93
C SER A 534 -42.64 12.22 38.16
N ARG A 535 -41.42 11.84 38.54
CA ARG A 535 -40.15 12.39 38.02
C ARG A 535 -39.18 11.28 37.60
N THR A 536 -38.34 11.59 36.62
CA THR A 536 -37.25 10.70 36.15
C THR A 536 -35.92 11.05 36.80
N ALA A 537 -34.93 10.16 36.74
CA ALA A 537 -33.56 10.45 37.19
C ALA A 537 -32.98 11.70 36.49
N SER A 538 -33.24 11.87 35.19
CA SER A 538 -32.82 13.04 34.40
C SER A 538 -33.31 14.38 35.00
N PHE A 539 -34.54 14.44 35.54
CA PHE A 539 -35.05 15.63 36.21
C PHE A 539 -34.21 16.02 37.43
N PHE A 540 -33.78 15.05 38.24
CA PHE A 540 -32.96 15.29 39.43
C PHE A 540 -31.51 15.66 39.08
N ASN A 541 -30.99 15.09 37.98
CA ASN A 541 -29.67 15.40 37.42
C ASN A 541 -29.59 16.81 36.83
N ALA A 542 -30.69 17.31 36.25
CA ALA A 542 -30.82 18.70 35.79
C ALA A 542 -30.95 19.73 36.94
N GLY A 543 -30.74 19.32 38.19
CA GLY A 543 -30.83 20.18 39.37
C GLY A 543 -32.22 20.21 40.03
N GLY A 544 -33.21 19.50 39.50
CA GLY A 544 -34.54 19.41 40.07
C GLY A 544 -34.58 18.71 41.45
N GLY A 545 -35.69 18.95 42.16
CA GLY A 545 -35.98 18.35 43.47
C GLY A 545 -35.26 19.01 44.65
N THR A 546 -35.55 18.51 45.84
CA THR A 546 -35.00 18.98 47.12
C THR A 546 -34.12 17.90 47.74
N VAL A 547 -32.95 18.27 48.26
CA VAL A 547 -32.03 17.33 48.93
C VAL A 547 -32.67 16.78 50.19
N LEU A 548 -32.62 15.45 50.35
CA LEU A 548 -33.10 14.75 51.53
C LEU A 548 -31.94 14.53 52.51
N SER A 549 -31.76 15.46 53.44
CA SER A 549 -30.69 15.42 54.45
C SER A 549 -30.92 14.39 55.56
N GLY A 550 -32.19 14.07 55.86
CA GLY A 550 -32.58 13.07 56.86
C GLY A 550 -33.02 11.72 56.27
N ALA A 551 -33.77 10.96 57.06
CA ALA A 551 -34.48 9.77 56.61
C ALA A 551 -35.89 10.09 56.09
N SER A 552 -36.42 11.29 56.33
CA SER A 552 -37.80 11.65 56.01
C SER A 552 -38.00 13.12 55.63
N PHE A 553 -39.13 13.41 55.00
CA PHE A 553 -39.60 14.76 54.66
C PHE A 553 -41.14 14.87 54.81
N GLN A 554 -41.66 16.10 54.84
CA GLN A 554 -43.09 16.38 55.05
C GLN A 554 -43.82 16.64 53.72
N ALA A 555 -44.88 15.89 53.45
CA ALA A 555 -45.84 16.12 52.37
C ALA A 555 -46.99 17.00 52.89
N ALA A 556 -47.06 18.25 52.46
CA ALA A 556 -48.09 19.21 52.88
C ALA A 556 -49.38 19.16 52.03
N VAL A 557 -49.35 18.47 50.89
CA VAL A 557 -50.49 18.37 49.95
C VAL A 557 -50.62 16.93 49.45
N ASN A 558 -51.83 16.54 49.07
CA ASN A 558 -52.04 15.25 48.40
C ASN A 558 -51.39 15.27 47.01
N GLY A 559 -50.81 14.15 46.59
CA GLY A 559 -50.13 13.99 45.31
C GLY A 559 -49.11 12.86 45.30
N THR A 560 -48.55 12.58 44.12
CA THR A 560 -47.42 11.65 43.97
C THR A 560 -46.12 12.35 44.35
N TYR A 561 -45.27 11.68 45.10
CA TYR A 561 -43.92 12.13 45.44
C TYR A 561 -42.90 11.13 44.91
N THR A 562 -41.88 11.60 44.21
CA THR A 562 -40.76 10.77 43.74
C THR A 562 -39.53 11.01 44.61
N VAL A 563 -38.89 9.94 45.06
CA VAL A 563 -37.59 9.93 45.75
C VAL A 563 -36.54 9.38 44.80
N TYR A 564 -35.38 10.03 44.77
CA TYR A 564 -34.23 9.69 43.95
C TYR A 564 -33.01 9.40 44.84
N ALA A 565 -32.23 8.40 44.45
CA ALA A 565 -30.97 8.06 45.08
C ALA A 565 -29.88 7.82 44.02
N ARG A 566 -28.65 8.21 44.36
CA ARG A 566 -27.44 7.92 43.58
C ARG A 566 -26.29 7.51 44.49
N ASP A 567 -25.54 6.49 44.10
CA ASP A 567 -24.33 6.03 44.80
C ASP A 567 -23.10 6.90 44.47
N GLY A 568 -21.93 6.51 45.00
CA GLY A 568 -20.66 7.19 44.76
C GLY A 568 -20.10 7.07 43.34
N ILE A 569 -20.52 6.06 42.57
CA ILE A 569 -20.04 5.76 41.20
C ILE A 569 -20.98 6.35 40.14
N GLY A 570 -22.21 6.70 40.53
CA GLY A 570 -23.22 7.34 39.72
C GLY A 570 -24.30 6.41 39.18
N ASN A 571 -24.54 5.24 39.78
CA ASN A 571 -25.76 4.44 39.53
C ASN A 571 -26.96 5.10 40.24
N GLU A 572 -28.13 5.07 39.60
CA GLU A 572 -29.28 5.90 39.99
C GLU A 572 -30.57 5.10 40.08
N THR A 573 -31.41 5.42 41.07
CA THR A 573 -32.74 4.83 41.24
C THR A 573 -33.76 5.90 41.58
N VAL A 574 -34.98 5.73 41.09
CA VAL A 574 -36.15 6.52 41.50
C VAL A 574 -37.25 5.61 42.05
N LYS A 575 -38.03 6.10 43.02
CA LYS A 575 -39.21 5.42 43.55
C LYS A 575 -40.30 6.40 43.93
N GLU A 576 -41.56 6.01 43.74
CA GLU A 576 -42.72 6.88 43.96
C GLU A 576 -43.60 6.41 45.12
N ILE A 577 -44.26 7.37 45.78
CA ILE A 577 -45.29 7.15 46.79
C ILE A 577 -46.44 8.15 46.60
N VAL A 578 -47.69 7.73 46.82
CA VAL A 578 -48.89 8.58 46.65
C VAL A 578 -49.47 8.95 48.00
N ILE A 579 -49.62 10.26 48.26
CA ILE A 579 -50.27 10.80 49.46
C ILE A 579 -51.68 11.26 49.13
N SER A 580 -52.68 10.78 49.88
CA SER A 580 -54.10 11.04 49.62
C SER A 580 -54.96 11.30 50.87
N ASN A 581 -54.35 11.30 52.06
CA ASN A 581 -55.03 11.29 53.36
C ASN A 581 -55.01 12.64 54.11
N ILE A 582 -54.59 13.74 53.46
CA ILE A 582 -54.67 15.10 54.03
C ILE A 582 -56.06 15.70 53.75
N THR A 583 -56.75 16.18 54.79
CA THR A 583 -58.11 16.75 54.71
C THR A 583 -58.13 18.22 55.15
N SER A 584 -58.88 19.09 54.45
CA SER A 584 -58.85 20.56 54.69
C SER A 584 -60.20 21.29 54.62
N SER A 585 -61.34 20.59 54.56
CA SER A 585 -62.66 21.23 54.44
C SER A 585 -63.34 21.48 55.80
N ALA A 586 -63.77 22.72 56.04
CA ALA A 586 -64.60 23.10 57.18
C ALA A 586 -65.98 22.40 57.18
N PRO A 587 -66.58 22.13 58.35
CA PRO A 587 -67.94 21.60 58.45
C PRO A 587 -68.97 22.65 57.99
N SER A 588 -70.11 22.21 57.45
CA SER A 588 -71.23 23.11 57.13
C SER A 588 -72.37 22.95 58.14
N LEU A 589 -73.09 24.04 58.43
CA LEU A 589 -74.18 24.11 59.41
C LEU A 589 -75.41 24.78 58.79
N THR A 590 -76.59 24.17 58.98
CA THR A 590 -77.89 24.75 58.62
C THR A 590 -78.85 24.66 59.81
N LEU A 591 -79.74 25.64 59.96
CA LEU A 591 -80.71 25.70 61.05
C LEU A 591 -82.13 25.67 60.50
N SER A 592 -83.02 24.96 61.18
CA SER A 592 -84.46 24.96 60.93
C SER A 592 -85.23 25.08 62.24
N ALA A 593 -86.46 25.58 62.21
CA ALA A 593 -87.31 25.73 63.39
C ALA A 593 -88.73 25.22 63.11
N SER A 594 -89.38 24.59 64.10
CA SER A 594 -90.76 24.12 64.00
C SER A 594 -91.53 24.22 65.33
N PRO A 595 -92.79 24.70 65.34
CA PRO A 595 -93.52 25.24 64.19
C PRO A 595 -93.00 26.63 63.79
N THR A 596 -93.08 26.98 62.51
CA THR A 596 -92.63 28.28 61.98
C THR A 596 -93.66 29.41 62.15
N GLY A 597 -94.91 29.07 62.53
CA GLY A 597 -95.98 30.01 62.83
C GLY A 597 -96.09 30.35 64.33
N SER A 598 -96.84 31.40 64.66
CA SER A 598 -97.03 31.83 66.04
C SER A 598 -97.63 30.72 66.90
N THR A 599 -96.94 30.38 67.99
CA THR A 599 -97.35 29.35 68.94
C THR A 599 -97.27 29.89 70.37
N ARG A 600 -98.16 29.43 71.25
CA ARG A 600 -98.08 29.68 72.70
C ARG A 600 -97.23 28.62 73.43
N GLY A 601 -96.78 27.59 72.71
CA GLY A 601 -95.89 26.54 73.20
C GLY A 601 -94.44 26.73 72.72
N PRO A 602 -93.51 25.86 73.13
CA PRO A 602 -92.11 25.94 72.73
C PRO A 602 -91.91 25.71 71.22
N VAL A 603 -90.88 26.34 70.64
CA VAL A 603 -90.40 26.09 69.27
C VAL A 603 -89.15 25.23 69.34
N THR A 604 -89.09 24.17 68.56
CA THR A 604 -87.89 23.34 68.43
C THR A 604 -87.01 23.90 67.33
N VAL A 605 -85.74 24.17 67.64
CA VAL A 605 -84.70 24.51 66.66
C VAL A 605 -83.85 23.28 66.39
N THR A 606 -83.72 22.89 65.13
CA THR A 606 -82.90 21.76 64.69
C THR A 606 -81.69 22.28 63.91
N ALA A 607 -80.50 21.92 64.37
CA ALA A 607 -79.24 22.17 63.69
C ALA A 607 -78.82 20.92 62.90
N THR A 608 -78.57 21.08 61.60
CA THR A 608 -78.07 20.00 60.73
C THR A 608 -76.67 20.36 60.25
N THR A 609 -75.71 19.53 60.61
CA THR A 609 -74.30 19.65 60.21
C THR A 609 -73.95 18.60 59.18
N THR A 610 -73.11 18.95 58.21
CA THR A 610 -72.44 17.94 57.36
C THR A 610 -70.93 18.14 57.41
N VAL A 611 -70.19 17.05 57.61
CA VAL A 611 -68.73 17.04 57.58
C VAL A 611 -68.29 16.31 56.31
N LYS A 612 -67.52 16.98 55.46
CA LYS A 612 -66.93 16.30 54.29
C LYS A 612 -65.78 15.40 54.74
N GLY A 613 -65.77 14.17 54.24
CA GLY A 613 -64.77 13.17 54.61
C GLY A 613 -65.14 12.30 55.82
N GLU A 614 -66.44 12.18 56.16
CA GLU A 614 -66.91 11.29 57.24
C GLU A 614 -66.53 9.82 57.01
N ALA A 615 -66.62 9.32 55.77
CA ALA A 615 -66.12 7.99 55.39
C ALA A 615 -64.58 7.86 55.52
N SER A 616 -63.89 8.99 55.61
CA SER A 616 -62.45 9.11 55.85
C SER A 616 -62.21 9.73 57.22
N GLY A 617 -62.96 9.31 58.25
CA GLY A 617 -62.70 9.58 59.67
C GLY A 617 -62.77 11.03 60.15
N ASN A 618 -63.11 12.00 59.28
CA ASN A 618 -63.41 13.36 59.72
C ASN A 618 -64.74 13.36 60.47
N SER A 619 -64.81 13.99 61.63
CA SER A 619 -66.02 13.98 62.46
C SER A 619 -66.28 15.34 63.08
N LEU A 620 -67.56 15.60 63.35
CA LEU A 620 -67.96 16.80 64.08
C LEU A 620 -67.50 16.66 65.54
N GLU A 621 -66.52 17.44 65.95
CA GLU A 621 -65.95 17.37 67.30
C GLU A 621 -66.94 17.90 68.37
N LYS A 622 -67.63 19.01 68.08
CA LYS A 622 -68.55 19.65 69.03
C LYS A 622 -69.60 20.47 68.29
N LEU A 623 -70.82 20.49 68.84
CA LEU A 623 -71.88 21.42 68.44
C LEU A 623 -72.34 22.22 69.67
N VAL A 624 -72.31 23.54 69.58
CA VAL A 624 -72.69 24.47 70.66
C VAL A 624 -73.65 25.53 70.13
N TRP A 625 -74.50 26.06 71.00
CA TRP A 625 -75.43 27.13 70.63
C TRP A 625 -75.53 28.20 71.72
N LEU A 626 -75.87 29.42 71.30
CA LEU A 626 -76.12 30.60 72.12
C LEU A 626 -77.40 31.28 71.62
N ALA A 627 -78.15 31.90 72.52
CA ALA A 627 -79.32 32.68 72.14
C ALA A 627 -78.90 34.07 71.62
N GLY A 628 -79.41 34.48 70.46
CA GLY A 628 -79.09 35.77 69.83
C GLY A 628 -78.28 35.63 68.54
N SER A 629 -77.87 36.76 67.97
CA SER A 629 -76.97 36.80 66.81
C SER A 629 -75.52 36.83 67.30
N HIS A 630 -74.73 35.84 66.91
CA HIS A 630 -73.34 35.64 67.37
C HIS A 630 -72.44 35.23 66.20
N GLU A 631 -71.14 35.52 66.30
CA GLU A 631 -70.10 35.06 65.39
C GLU A 631 -69.37 33.84 65.98
N ALA A 632 -68.56 33.16 65.16
CA ALA A 632 -67.81 31.97 65.61
C ALA A 632 -66.88 32.25 66.81
N ALA A 633 -66.36 33.47 66.92
CA ALA A 633 -65.49 33.88 68.03
C ALA A 633 -66.19 33.88 69.40
N ASP A 634 -67.50 34.15 69.43
CA ASP A 634 -68.30 34.17 70.68
C ASP A 634 -68.37 32.79 71.37
N PHE A 635 -68.02 31.72 70.64
CA PHE A 635 -68.01 30.34 71.12
C PHE A 635 -66.63 29.86 71.60
N ALA A 636 -65.56 30.67 71.46
CA ALA A 636 -64.17 30.25 71.72
C ALA A 636 -63.82 30.09 73.22
N GLY A 637 -64.60 30.67 74.14
CA GLY A 637 -64.33 30.70 75.59
C GLY A 637 -64.85 29.52 76.43
N GLY A 638 -65.40 28.48 75.78
CA GLY A 638 -65.66 27.17 76.41
C GLY A 638 -66.75 27.07 77.50
N THR A 639 -67.38 28.16 77.97
CA THR A 639 -68.23 28.12 79.18
C THR A 639 -69.62 28.77 79.10
N THR A 640 -70.03 29.38 77.99
CA THR A 640 -71.30 30.15 77.94
C THR A 640 -72.45 29.53 77.14
N GLY A 641 -72.24 28.43 76.41
CA GLY A 641 -73.29 27.73 75.66
C GLY A 641 -73.76 26.43 76.34
N THR A 642 -75.05 26.08 76.24
CA THR A 642 -75.52 24.75 76.66
C THR A 642 -75.05 23.72 75.64
N ALA A 643 -74.16 22.82 76.05
CA ALA A 643 -73.59 21.79 75.20
C ALA A 643 -74.51 20.56 75.11
N PHE A 644 -74.60 19.94 73.93
CA PHE A 644 -75.03 18.56 73.79
C PHE A 644 -73.80 17.64 73.74
N TRP A 645 -73.85 16.51 74.44
CA TRP A 645 -72.91 15.38 74.35
C TRP A 645 -73.77 14.12 74.10
N HIS A 646 -73.73 13.47 72.93
CA HIS A 646 -72.91 12.30 72.45
C HIS A 646 -73.88 11.16 72.01
N PRO A 647 -73.50 10.18 71.16
CA PRO A 647 -72.41 9.23 71.41
C PRO A 647 -71.47 8.97 70.22
N ALA A 648 -70.33 8.38 70.52
CA ALA A 648 -69.58 7.55 69.59
C ALA A 648 -70.45 6.36 69.10
N SER A 649 -70.20 5.94 67.85
CA SER A 649 -70.61 4.68 67.21
C SER A 649 -72.09 4.47 66.83
N SER A 650 -72.36 4.61 65.54
CA SER A 650 -73.00 3.55 64.77
C SER A 650 -72.13 3.28 63.53
N ARG A 651 -71.94 2.01 63.19
CA ARG A 651 -71.34 1.58 61.92
C ARG A 651 -72.01 2.22 60.72
#